data_AF-A0A927UMX1-F1
#
_entry.id   AF-A0A927UMX1-F1
#
_cell.length_a   1.000
_cell.length_b   1.000
_cell.length_c   1.000
_cell.angle_alpha   90.00
_cell.angle_beta   90.00
_cell.angle_gamma   90.00
#
_symmetry.space_group_name_H-M   'P 1'
#
loop_
_entity.id
_entity.type
_entity.pdbx_description
1 polymer ?
#
loop_
_entity_poly.entity_id
_entity_poly.type
_entity_poly.pdbx_seq_one_letter_code
_entity_poly.pdbx_strand_id
1 'polypeptide(L)'
;MIKKILKHVVCLMAVLALGAVIGGVFDCSESKAVNPYLPLWEHIPDGEPYVFEDPDEPGKYRLYVYGSHDTHKTKYCGDNFVLWSAPVEDLTDWECHGVIYTHNGHTLFAPDITEVVHPDGSKEYYLYPNDQSYDGTAARSDSPEGPFEVYATNSVLGFDPAVFVDDDGRVYGYWGFQSSSMAELDPNTMCTIKAGCRELKEADTGIDGSNGGKFRFFEASSMRKITDNGFTKYVFVYSRMSQNGEFGMGATNATLAYAYSDTPLGPWTYGGTIVDARAREKDENGNNIATQPAGNTHGSLVEVNGEWFIFYHRCINNDQYSRQGTAERVEVSINDNGEVIIPEAELTSEGLEVNGLDPYKNYSAGITCYMTGGPYIKATYDENYDGAPVCNNKNNAKVGFKYFNFNKEYWQDTEFELDYMAKGNDGVIKLMLDSPWESKGGVPIGEIEVKSSDSKNEITTAHIEIPELDDVNGKHALYFVFSANHGNEIADLYDFRFELTGINPATPTPVPTEVPTKSPVQFATSPPLLPDDGEAKVGGIYANAGCVYKVVSKDADGNGIVSFAGAITKNIKKVVIPKKVTILGKTYRVVRIEKKAFAGCKKLKNIVVKSKTIKKVGKACFKGIHKKAVIKVPKARLKAYKKLFKGKGQKKTVVIK
;
A
#
# COMPACT_ATOMS: atom_id res chain seq x y z
N MET A 1 -29.49 7.52 -23.18
CA MET A 1 -30.41 8.45 -22.50
C MET A 1 -31.65 7.79 -21.87
N ILE A 2 -32.05 6.59 -22.28
CA ILE A 2 -33.23 5.87 -21.72
C ILE A 2 -32.86 4.92 -20.55
N LYS A 3 -31.57 4.56 -20.37
CA LYS A 3 -31.10 3.76 -19.21
C LYS A 3 -31.07 4.55 -17.87
N LYS A 4 -31.11 5.89 -17.90
CA LYS A 4 -31.09 6.73 -16.67
C LYS A 4 -32.44 6.82 -15.94
N ILE A 5 -33.55 6.45 -16.60
CA ILE A 5 -34.90 6.51 -16.01
C ILE A 5 -35.26 5.20 -15.28
N LEU A 6 -34.64 4.07 -15.62
CA LEU A 6 -35.04 2.78 -15.06
C LEU A 6 -34.46 2.49 -13.66
N LYS A 7 -33.28 3.04 -13.31
CA LYS A 7 -32.74 2.96 -11.93
C LYS A 7 -33.57 3.78 -10.90
N HIS A 8 -34.40 4.73 -11.36
CA HIS A 8 -35.21 5.60 -10.48
C HIS A 8 -36.70 5.20 -10.40
N VAL A 9 -37.20 4.28 -11.23
CA VAL A 9 -38.63 3.92 -11.28
C VAL A 9 -38.95 2.64 -10.47
N VAL A 10 -37.97 1.82 -10.10
CA VAL A 10 -38.20 0.65 -9.23
C VAL A 10 -38.26 1.03 -7.74
N CYS A 11 -37.86 2.24 -7.35
CA CYS A 11 -37.87 2.68 -5.96
C CYS A 11 -39.14 3.46 -5.53
N LEU A 12 -40.12 3.66 -6.43
CA LEU A 12 -41.27 4.56 -6.17
C LEU A 12 -42.65 3.90 -6.05
N MET A 13 -42.72 2.56 -5.90
CA MET A 13 -44.00 1.85 -5.64
C MET A 13 -43.93 0.89 -4.45
N ALA A 14 -43.34 1.34 -3.34
CA ALA A 14 -43.41 0.64 -2.05
C ALA A 14 -43.47 1.58 -0.85
N VAL A 15 -44.17 2.72 -0.96
CA VAL A 15 -44.49 3.56 0.21
C VAL A 15 -45.97 3.94 0.16
N LEU A 16 -46.82 3.08 0.73
CA LEU A 16 -48.13 3.42 1.28
C LEU A 16 -48.59 2.30 2.24
N ALA A 17 -47.88 2.14 3.36
CA ALA A 17 -48.45 1.61 4.59
C ALA A 17 -47.60 2.07 5.79
N LEU A 18 -48.28 2.76 6.70
CA LEU A 18 -47.80 3.46 7.89
C LEU A 18 -46.99 2.58 8.87
N GLY A 19 -45.85 3.09 9.35
CA GLY A 19 -45.16 2.60 10.53
C GLY A 19 -43.78 3.23 10.68
N ALA A 20 -43.62 4.15 11.62
CA ALA A 20 -42.45 5.01 11.80
C ALA A 20 -41.10 4.25 11.85
N VAL A 21 -40.20 4.60 10.93
CA VAL A 21 -38.74 4.45 11.12
C VAL A 21 -38.12 5.76 10.64
N ILE A 22 -37.60 6.53 11.60
CA ILE A 22 -36.82 7.74 11.34
C ILE A 22 -35.52 7.27 10.66
N GLY A 23 -35.22 7.85 9.50
CA GLY A 23 -34.03 7.54 8.73
C GLY A 23 -32.77 7.82 9.52
N GLY A 24 -31.94 6.78 9.66
CA GLY A 24 -30.51 6.94 9.87
C GLY A 24 -29.90 7.29 8.51
N VAL A 25 -29.32 8.49 8.42
CA VAL A 25 -28.21 8.70 7.50
C VAL A 25 -27.12 7.76 8.00
N PHE A 26 -26.79 6.74 7.22
CA PHE A 26 -25.67 5.86 7.52
C PHE A 26 -24.40 6.72 7.48
N ASP A 27 -23.84 7.00 8.65
CA ASP A 27 -22.47 7.45 8.76
C ASP A 27 -21.63 6.20 8.46
N CYS A 28 -21.20 6.08 7.20
CA CYS A 28 -20.29 5.01 6.81
C CYS A 28 -19.00 5.28 7.58
N SER A 29 -18.59 4.37 8.46
CA SER A 29 -17.30 4.49 9.17
C SER A 29 -16.20 4.82 8.15
N GLU A 30 -15.59 5.99 8.25
CA GLU A 30 -14.47 6.40 7.39
C GLU A 30 -13.37 5.31 7.50
N SER A 31 -13.22 4.49 6.47
CA SER A 31 -12.09 3.56 6.39
C SER A 31 -10.79 4.36 6.36
N LYS A 32 -9.73 3.88 6.99
CA LYS A 32 -8.49 4.64 7.17
C LYS A 32 -7.37 3.97 6.39
N ALA A 33 -6.46 4.75 5.81
CA ALA A 33 -5.22 4.24 5.18
C ALA A 33 -4.23 3.58 6.17
N VAL A 34 -4.62 3.37 7.43
CA VAL A 34 -3.81 2.72 8.48
C VAL A 34 -3.76 1.21 8.26
N ASN A 35 -3.01 0.47 9.07
CA ASN A 35 -3.12 -0.98 9.12
C ASN A 35 -3.93 -1.43 10.34
N PRO A 36 -4.95 -2.29 10.15
CA PRO A 36 -5.48 -2.77 8.87
C PRO A 36 -6.15 -1.65 8.06
N TYR A 37 -6.15 -1.78 6.73
CA TYR A 37 -6.58 -0.72 5.80
C TYR A 37 -8.09 -0.69 5.52
N LEU A 38 -8.84 -1.61 6.12
CA LEU A 38 -10.30 -1.64 6.14
C LEU A 38 -10.80 -1.44 7.58
N PRO A 39 -12.09 -1.13 7.78
CA PRO A 39 -12.67 -1.09 9.12
C PRO A 39 -12.36 -2.35 9.92
N LEU A 40 -12.14 -2.23 11.23
CA LEU A 40 -11.66 -3.31 12.10
C LEU A 40 -12.63 -4.48 12.22
N TRP A 41 -13.91 -4.26 11.95
CA TRP A 41 -14.93 -5.31 11.88
C TRP A 41 -14.90 -6.10 10.57
N GLU A 42 -14.26 -5.57 9.53
CA GLU A 42 -14.20 -6.16 8.20
C GLU A 42 -12.99 -7.09 8.08
N HIS A 43 -13.24 -8.33 7.63
CA HIS A 43 -12.25 -9.40 7.63
C HIS A 43 -12.09 -9.96 6.21
N ILE A 44 -11.37 -9.21 5.39
CA ILE A 44 -11.03 -9.56 4.00
C ILE A 44 -9.55 -9.96 3.92
N PRO A 45 -9.20 -11.22 4.21
CA PRO A 45 -7.87 -11.75 3.94
C PRO A 45 -7.72 -12.14 2.47
N ASP A 46 -6.53 -12.64 2.16
CA ASP A 46 -6.18 -13.08 0.81
C ASP A 46 -6.30 -11.95 -0.23
N GLY A 47 -6.09 -10.70 0.22
CA GLY A 47 -6.28 -9.49 -0.55
C GLY A 47 -5.36 -9.41 -1.78
N GLU A 48 -5.97 -9.41 -2.95
CA GLU A 48 -5.36 -9.26 -4.26
C GLU A 48 -5.67 -7.85 -4.81
N PRO A 49 -4.74 -6.89 -4.64
CA PRO A 49 -4.90 -5.52 -5.12
C PRO A 49 -4.67 -5.34 -6.63
N TYR A 50 -5.54 -4.57 -7.29
CA TYR A 50 -5.34 -4.06 -8.65
C TYR A 50 -5.75 -2.60 -8.78
N VAL A 51 -5.08 -1.86 -9.66
CA VAL A 51 -5.48 -0.51 -10.04
C VAL A 51 -6.22 -0.57 -11.37
N PHE A 52 -7.53 -0.29 -11.33
CA PHE A 52 -8.37 -0.22 -12.52
C PHE A 52 -8.96 1.17 -12.68
N GLU A 53 -9.42 1.46 -13.90
CA GLU A 53 -10.13 2.70 -14.19
C GLU A 53 -11.46 2.71 -13.44
N ASP A 54 -11.77 3.85 -12.84
CA ASP A 54 -13.06 4.06 -12.18
C ASP A 54 -14.19 3.99 -13.23
N PRO A 55 -15.14 3.05 -13.12
CA PRO A 55 -16.20 2.87 -14.11
C PRO A 55 -17.19 4.05 -14.14
N ASP A 56 -17.29 4.80 -13.04
CA ASP A 56 -18.16 5.98 -12.92
C ASP A 56 -17.43 7.29 -13.28
N GLU A 57 -16.10 7.32 -13.17
CA GLU A 57 -15.25 8.46 -13.53
C GLU A 57 -14.13 8.13 -14.55
N PRO A 58 -14.44 8.03 -15.86
CA PRO A 58 -13.44 7.72 -16.88
C PRO A 58 -12.19 8.63 -16.83
N GLY A 59 -11.02 8.01 -16.85
CA GLY A 59 -9.70 8.64 -16.68
C GLY A 59 -9.27 8.84 -15.21
N LYS A 60 -10.10 8.47 -14.24
CA LYS A 60 -9.72 8.26 -12.84
C LYS A 60 -9.47 6.79 -12.59
N TYR A 61 -8.74 6.51 -11.52
CA TYR A 61 -8.34 5.15 -11.17
C TYR A 61 -8.56 4.93 -9.69
N ARG A 62 -8.93 3.69 -9.36
CA ARG A 62 -9.08 3.24 -7.99
C ARG A 62 -8.19 2.03 -7.76
N LEU A 63 -7.72 1.90 -6.53
CA LEU A 63 -7.16 0.67 -6.02
C LEU A 63 -8.32 -0.20 -5.54
N TYR A 64 -8.52 -1.35 -6.16
CA TYR A 64 -9.50 -2.36 -5.79
C TYR A 64 -8.81 -3.50 -5.04
N VAL A 65 -9.45 -4.06 -4.01
CA VAL A 65 -8.96 -5.23 -3.27
C VAL A 65 -10.03 -6.32 -3.31
N TYR A 66 -9.67 -7.44 -3.94
CA TYR A 66 -10.46 -8.67 -4.00
C TYR A 66 -9.90 -9.65 -2.99
N GLY A 67 -10.75 -10.31 -2.21
CA GLY A 67 -10.25 -11.24 -1.20
C GLY A 67 -11.32 -12.21 -0.74
N SER A 68 -10.88 -13.22 0.02
CA SER A 68 -11.78 -14.05 0.82
C SER A 68 -12.52 -13.17 1.85
N HIS A 69 -13.62 -13.69 2.42
CA HIS A 69 -14.35 -12.99 3.47
C HIS A 69 -14.54 -13.89 4.68
N ASP A 70 -13.81 -13.65 5.77
CA ASP A 70 -13.74 -14.48 6.99
C ASP A 70 -15.02 -14.39 7.86
N THR A 71 -16.19 -14.66 7.26
CA THR A 71 -17.51 -14.57 7.92
C THR A 71 -17.90 -15.81 8.73
N HIS A 72 -17.25 -16.95 8.50
CA HIS A 72 -17.53 -18.18 9.26
C HIS A 72 -16.95 -18.18 10.68
N LYS A 73 -15.91 -17.35 10.95
CA LYS A 73 -15.30 -17.07 12.26
C LYS A 73 -14.61 -18.25 12.98
N THR A 74 -14.94 -19.49 12.60
CA THR A 74 -14.47 -20.74 13.23
C THR A 74 -13.81 -21.70 12.23
N LYS A 75 -13.81 -21.30 10.96
CA LYS A 75 -13.13 -21.92 9.82
C LYS A 75 -12.78 -20.80 8.85
N TYR A 76 -11.83 -21.07 7.95
CA TYR A 76 -11.41 -20.13 6.92
C TYR A 76 -12.58 -19.66 6.06
N CYS A 77 -12.54 -18.37 5.74
CA CYS A 77 -13.33 -17.71 4.70
C CYS A 77 -14.85 -17.81 4.91
N GLY A 78 -15.62 -17.57 3.85
CA GLY A 78 -17.06 -17.35 3.86
C GLY A 78 -17.67 -17.65 2.50
N ASP A 79 -18.99 -17.48 2.39
CA ASP A 79 -19.73 -17.94 1.21
C ASP A 79 -19.87 -16.87 0.10
N ASN A 80 -19.15 -15.75 0.24
CA ASN A 80 -19.20 -14.63 -0.66
C ASN A 80 -17.84 -13.92 -0.78
N PHE A 81 -17.68 -13.16 -1.86
CA PHE A 81 -16.63 -12.14 -1.98
C PHE A 81 -17.26 -10.76 -1.91
N VAL A 82 -16.66 -9.90 -1.09
CA VAL A 82 -16.98 -8.47 -0.97
C VAL A 82 -15.82 -7.68 -1.58
N LEU A 83 -16.15 -6.56 -2.22
CA LEU A 83 -15.15 -5.70 -2.84
C LEU A 83 -15.05 -4.37 -2.11
N TRP A 84 -13.80 -3.95 -1.90
CA TRP A 84 -13.48 -2.62 -1.41
C TRP A 84 -12.55 -1.91 -2.39
N SER A 85 -12.66 -0.58 -2.47
CA SER A 85 -11.73 0.22 -3.28
C SER A 85 -11.53 1.62 -2.75
N ALA A 86 -10.38 2.22 -3.02
CA ALA A 86 -10.10 3.63 -2.73
C ALA A 86 -9.58 4.37 -3.97
N PRO A 87 -9.88 5.67 -4.16
CA PRO A 87 -9.24 6.49 -5.17
C PRO A 87 -7.71 6.45 -5.03
N VAL A 88 -6.97 6.30 -6.12
CA VAL A 88 -5.49 6.22 -6.02
C VAL A 88 -4.88 7.51 -5.49
N GLU A 89 -5.54 8.66 -5.70
CA GLU A 89 -5.15 9.95 -5.14
C GLU A 89 -5.39 10.09 -3.62
N ASP A 90 -6.22 9.25 -3.03
CA ASP A 90 -6.59 9.30 -1.62
C ASP A 90 -6.93 7.90 -1.09
N LEU A 91 -5.91 7.21 -0.57
CA LEU A 91 -6.07 5.86 -0.02
C LEU A 91 -6.73 5.85 1.38
N THR A 92 -7.19 7.01 1.87
CA THR A 92 -7.98 7.13 3.10
C THR A 92 -9.48 7.07 2.84
N ASP A 93 -9.93 6.94 1.60
CA ASP A 93 -11.35 6.97 1.25
C ASP A 93 -11.78 5.63 0.63
N TRP A 94 -11.82 4.57 1.45
CA TRP A 94 -12.28 3.26 0.97
C TRP A 94 -13.80 3.15 0.95
N GLU A 95 -14.29 2.61 -0.15
CA GLU A 95 -15.69 2.35 -0.43
C GLU A 95 -15.94 0.85 -0.53
N CYS A 96 -16.96 0.38 0.18
CA CYS A 96 -17.49 -0.97 0.05
C CYS A 96 -18.49 -1.04 -1.10
N HIS A 97 -18.22 -1.92 -2.06
CA HIS A 97 -19.11 -2.19 -3.21
C HIS A 97 -20.11 -3.31 -2.95
N GLY A 98 -20.06 -3.89 -1.74
CA GLY A 98 -20.90 -5.02 -1.33
C GLY A 98 -20.46 -6.35 -1.94
N VAL A 99 -21.37 -7.31 -1.94
CA VAL A 99 -21.11 -8.67 -2.43
C VAL A 99 -21.03 -8.68 -3.96
N ILE A 100 -19.87 -9.06 -4.49
CA ILE A 100 -19.61 -9.11 -5.93
C ILE A 100 -19.77 -10.53 -6.51
N TYR A 101 -19.69 -11.56 -5.69
CA TYR A 101 -19.79 -12.96 -6.12
C TYR A 101 -20.24 -13.90 -5.00
N THR A 102 -21.04 -14.89 -5.38
CA THR A 102 -21.42 -16.07 -4.55
C THR A 102 -21.50 -17.28 -5.47
N HIS A 103 -21.28 -18.49 -4.94
CA HIS A 103 -21.41 -19.70 -5.75
C HIS A 103 -22.10 -20.83 -4.97
N ASN A 104 -23.40 -21.01 -5.18
CA ASN A 104 -24.17 -22.15 -4.65
C ASN A 104 -24.04 -22.41 -3.13
N GLY A 105 -23.73 -21.37 -2.34
CA GLY A 105 -23.47 -21.51 -0.89
C GLY A 105 -22.17 -22.25 -0.54
N HIS A 106 -21.25 -22.40 -1.50
CA HIS A 106 -19.91 -22.89 -1.26
C HIS A 106 -19.08 -21.82 -0.55
N THR A 107 -18.17 -22.27 0.31
CA THR A 107 -17.12 -21.41 0.87
C THR A 107 -16.15 -21.04 -0.25
N LEU A 108 -15.81 -19.76 -0.35
CA LEU A 108 -14.98 -19.19 -1.38
C LEU A 108 -13.63 -18.74 -0.82
N PHE A 109 -12.56 -19.02 -1.56
CA PHE A 109 -11.18 -18.80 -1.15
C PHE A 109 -10.41 -18.01 -2.21
N ALA A 110 -9.56 -17.10 -1.75
CA ALA A 110 -8.44 -16.47 -2.45
C ALA A 110 -8.71 -16.17 -3.93
N PRO A 111 -9.61 -15.22 -4.25
CA PRO A 111 -9.84 -14.85 -5.64
C PRO A 111 -8.63 -14.12 -6.21
N ASP A 112 -8.39 -14.31 -7.50
CA ASP A 112 -7.65 -13.37 -8.33
C ASP A 112 -8.58 -12.76 -9.39
N ILE A 113 -8.13 -11.67 -10.02
CA ILE A 113 -8.84 -10.98 -11.07
C ILE A 113 -7.90 -10.54 -12.19
N THR A 114 -8.39 -10.48 -13.42
CA THR A 114 -7.65 -9.90 -14.53
C THR A 114 -8.54 -9.04 -15.44
N GLU A 115 -7.96 -7.98 -16.01
CA GLU A 115 -8.61 -7.10 -17.01
C GLU A 115 -8.18 -7.54 -18.42
N VAL A 116 -9.15 -7.66 -19.31
CA VAL A 116 -8.93 -7.81 -20.75
C VAL A 116 -9.44 -6.55 -21.45
N VAL A 117 -8.55 -5.86 -22.15
CA VAL A 117 -8.90 -4.70 -22.97
C VAL A 117 -9.02 -5.15 -24.43
N HIS A 118 -10.21 -4.97 -25.00
CA HIS A 118 -10.49 -5.32 -26.38
C HIS A 118 -9.98 -4.26 -27.37
N PRO A 119 -9.81 -4.60 -28.66
CA PRO A 119 -9.36 -3.64 -29.68
C PRO A 119 -10.25 -2.39 -29.85
N ASP A 120 -11.52 -2.46 -29.45
CA ASP A 120 -12.46 -1.34 -29.47
C ASP A 120 -12.40 -0.46 -28.21
N GLY A 121 -11.54 -0.82 -27.25
CA GLY A 121 -11.36 -0.15 -25.96
C GLY A 121 -12.36 -0.57 -24.89
N SER A 122 -13.29 -1.50 -25.18
CA SER A 122 -14.11 -2.12 -24.14
C SER A 122 -13.26 -3.01 -23.24
N LYS A 123 -13.70 -3.16 -21.99
CA LYS A 123 -12.98 -3.88 -20.94
C LYS A 123 -13.89 -4.99 -20.39
N GLU A 124 -13.30 -6.15 -20.18
CA GLU A 124 -13.91 -7.26 -19.45
C GLU A 124 -13.01 -7.65 -18.29
N TYR A 125 -13.63 -8.04 -17.18
CA TYR A 125 -12.94 -8.43 -15.96
C TYR A 125 -13.28 -9.87 -15.65
N TYR A 126 -12.26 -10.70 -15.41
CA TYR A 126 -12.42 -12.12 -15.10
C TYR A 126 -11.97 -12.40 -13.68
N LEU A 127 -12.88 -12.91 -12.86
CA LEU A 127 -12.67 -13.28 -11.47
C LEU A 127 -12.48 -14.80 -11.37
N TYR A 128 -11.50 -15.23 -10.57
CA TYR A 128 -11.12 -16.63 -10.42
C TYR A 128 -11.41 -17.11 -9.00
N PRO A 129 -12.66 -17.47 -8.67
CA PRO A 129 -13.00 -18.02 -7.37
C PRO A 129 -12.39 -19.43 -7.21
N ASN A 130 -11.87 -19.73 -6.03
CA ASN A 130 -11.71 -21.12 -5.60
C ASN A 130 -12.84 -21.49 -4.65
N ASP A 131 -13.60 -22.52 -4.97
CA ASP A 131 -14.69 -23.03 -4.14
C ASP A 131 -14.47 -24.50 -3.71
N GLN A 132 -13.27 -25.03 -3.98
CA GLN A 132 -12.86 -26.43 -3.82
C GLN A 132 -13.80 -27.47 -4.47
N SER A 133 -14.68 -27.04 -5.39
CA SER A 133 -15.52 -27.96 -6.15
C SER A 133 -14.70 -28.68 -7.24
N TYR A 134 -15.25 -29.80 -7.74
CA TYR A 134 -14.58 -30.57 -8.79
C TYR A 134 -14.59 -29.84 -10.15
N ASP A 135 -15.61 -29.01 -10.40
CA ASP A 135 -15.81 -28.29 -11.66
C ASP A 135 -15.50 -26.79 -11.47
N GLY A 136 -14.23 -26.47 -11.22
CA GLY A 136 -13.79 -25.10 -10.96
C GLY A 136 -14.28 -24.09 -12.01
N THR A 137 -14.42 -22.82 -11.62
CA THR A 137 -15.06 -21.79 -12.45
C THR A 137 -14.18 -20.57 -12.68
N ALA A 138 -14.41 -19.89 -13.80
CA ALA A 138 -14.05 -18.48 -13.97
C ALA A 138 -15.34 -17.69 -14.11
N ALA A 139 -15.42 -16.54 -13.47
CA ALA A 139 -16.54 -15.62 -13.55
C ALA A 139 -16.12 -14.35 -14.32
N ARG A 140 -17.08 -13.61 -14.88
CA ARG A 140 -16.82 -12.42 -15.69
C ARG A 140 -17.80 -11.29 -15.36
N SER A 141 -17.34 -10.06 -15.51
CA SER A 141 -18.15 -8.84 -15.54
C SER A 141 -17.61 -7.82 -16.54
N ASP A 142 -18.46 -6.87 -16.95
CA ASP A 142 -18.06 -5.68 -17.73
C ASP A 142 -17.57 -4.53 -16.85
N SER A 143 -17.57 -4.72 -15.52
CA SER A 143 -17.16 -3.75 -14.50
C SER A 143 -16.17 -4.40 -13.52
N PRO A 144 -15.14 -3.67 -13.03
CA PRO A 144 -14.29 -4.20 -11.96
C PRO A 144 -15.10 -4.43 -10.67
N GLU A 145 -16.24 -3.78 -10.53
CA GLU A 145 -17.13 -3.84 -9.36
C GLU A 145 -18.15 -4.96 -9.42
N GLY A 146 -18.16 -5.73 -10.52
CA GLY A 146 -19.15 -6.77 -10.71
C GLY A 146 -20.57 -6.23 -10.98
N PRO A 147 -21.62 -7.01 -10.65
CA PRO A 147 -21.54 -8.39 -10.16
C PRO A 147 -20.85 -9.30 -11.18
N PHE A 148 -20.22 -10.36 -10.69
CA PHE A 148 -19.58 -11.38 -11.52
C PHE A 148 -20.51 -12.58 -11.70
N GLU A 149 -20.58 -13.09 -12.93
CA GLU A 149 -21.36 -14.29 -13.27
C GLU A 149 -20.45 -15.36 -13.84
N VAL A 150 -20.81 -16.64 -13.63
CA VAL A 150 -20.04 -17.77 -14.17
C VAL A 150 -19.90 -17.62 -15.69
N TYR A 151 -18.66 -17.55 -16.15
CA TYR A 151 -18.29 -17.43 -17.56
C TYR A 151 -17.92 -18.77 -18.17
N ALA A 152 -17.09 -19.54 -17.47
CA ALA A 152 -16.61 -20.84 -17.89
C ALA A 152 -16.48 -21.81 -16.70
N THR A 153 -16.62 -23.09 -16.99
CA THR A 153 -16.47 -24.21 -16.04
C THR A 153 -15.34 -25.14 -16.50
N ASN A 154 -14.99 -26.13 -15.68
CA ASN A 154 -13.84 -27.02 -15.90
C ASN A 154 -12.50 -26.26 -15.86
N SER A 155 -12.40 -25.25 -14.99
CA SER A 155 -11.16 -24.55 -14.73
C SER A 155 -10.08 -25.56 -14.31
N VAL A 156 -8.88 -25.40 -14.88
CA VAL A 156 -7.69 -26.16 -14.47
C VAL A 156 -7.04 -25.57 -13.22
N LEU A 157 -7.38 -24.32 -12.88
CA LEU A 157 -6.80 -23.61 -11.76
C LEU A 157 -7.21 -24.29 -10.45
N GLY A 158 -6.22 -24.69 -9.66
CA GLY A 158 -6.40 -25.29 -8.34
C GLY A 158 -6.51 -24.23 -7.24
N PHE A 159 -6.05 -24.60 -6.04
CA PHE A 159 -6.05 -23.71 -4.86
C PHE A 159 -5.17 -22.48 -5.07
N ASP A 160 -5.61 -21.34 -4.52
CA ASP A 160 -5.00 -20.00 -4.63
C ASP A 160 -4.56 -19.66 -6.06
N PRO A 161 -5.53 -19.47 -6.98
CA PRO A 161 -5.24 -19.17 -8.37
C PRO A 161 -4.70 -17.75 -8.55
N ALA A 162 -3.81 -17.59 -9.52
CA ALA A 162 -3.54 -16.32 -10.18
C ALA A 162 -3.57 -16.49 -11.70
N VAL A 163 -4.04 -15.46 -12.40
CA VAL A 163 -4.13 -15.38 -13.84
C VAL A 163 -3.57 -14.06 -14.35
N PHE A 164 -2.61 -14.16 -15.24
CA PHE A 164 -1.93 -13.03 -15.84
C PHE A 164 -2.20 -12.98 -17.35
N VAL A 165 -2.79 -11.88 -17.81
CA VAL A 165 -2.94 -11.56 -19.24
C VAL A 165 -1.76 -10.68 -19.64
N ASP A 166 -0.94 -11.17 -20.56
CA ASP A 166 0.25 -10.45 -21.04
C ASP A 166 -0.10 -9.48 -22.18
N ASP A 167 0.84 -8.58 -22.50
CA ASP A 167 0.69 -7.52 -23.51
C ASP A 167 0.38 -8.09 -24.91
N ASP A 168 0.72 -9.36 -25.17
CA ASP A 168 0.46 -10.05 -26.44
C ASP A 168 -0.90 -10.79 -26.47
N GLY A 169 -1.71 -10.64 -25.43
CA GLY A 169 -3.02 -11.27 -25.27
C GLY A 169 -2.97 -12.75 -24.87
N ARG A 170 -1.78 -13.30 -24.57
CA ARG A 170 -1.67 -14.64 -24.01
C ARG A 170 -2.00 -14.61 -22.52
N VAL A 171 -2.58 -15.72 -22.06
CA VAL A 171 -3.11 -15.86 -20.71
C VAL A 171 -2.33 -16.96 -20.00
N TYR A 172 -1.92 -16.70 -18.77
CA TYR A 172 -1.11 -17.61 -17.98
C TYR A 172 -1.76 -17.83 -16.61
N GLY A 173 -1.87 -19.08 -16.18
CA GLY A 173 -2.40 -19.46 -14.87
C GLY A 173 -1.30 -20.00 -13.95
N TYR A 174 -1.46 -19.74 -12.66
CA TYR A 174 -0.56 -20.12 -11.57
C TYR A 174 -1.42 -20.57 -10.38
N TRP A 175 -1.14 -21.72 -9.77
CA TRP A 175 -1.92 -22.24 -8.64
C TRP A 175 -1.16 -23.30 -7.87
N GLY A 176 -1.68 -23.67 -6.70
CA GLY A 176 -1.28 -24.87 -5.98
C GLY A 176 -1.17 -24.70 -4.47
N PHE A 177 -0.98 -25.83 -3.78
CA PHE A 177 -0.79 -25.89 -2.34
C PHE A 177 0.30 -26.92 -2.00
N GLN A 178 1.38 -26.45 -1.36
CA GLN A 178 2.64 -27.17 -1.11
C GLN A 178 3.31 -27.75 -2.37
N SER A 179 2.83 -27.35 -3.55
CA SER A 179 3.41 -27.66 -4.83
C SER A 179 2.92 -26.66 -5.88
N SER A 180 3.84 -26.09 -6.66
CA SER A 180 3.50 -25.09 -7.66
C SER A 180 3.04 -25.75 -8.98
N SER A 181 2.03 -25.13 -9.61
CA SER A 181 1.53 -25.49 -10.93
C SER A 181 1.32 -24.25 -11.78
N MET A 182 1.64 -24.33 -13.07
CA MET A 182 1.53 -23.20 -14.00
C MET A 182 1.17 -23.68 -15.41
N ALA A 183 0.46 -22.88 -16.20
CA ALA A 183 0.18 -23.20 -17.59
C ALA A 183 -0.11 -21.94 -18.43
N GLU A 184 0.04 -22.06 -19.75
CA GLU A 184 -0.63 -21.14 -20.68
C GLU A 184 -2.09 -21.60 -20.87
N LEU A 185 -3.02 -20.67 -20.68
CA LEU A 185 -4.46 -20.88 -20.74
C LEU A 185 -5.02 -20.49 -22.11
N ASP A 186 -6.15 -21.10 -22.49
CA ASP A 186 -6.90 -20.73 -23.68
C ASP A 186 -7.56 -19.36 -23.45
N PRO A 187 -7.22 -18.31 -24.23
CA PRO A 187 -7.75 -16.97 -24.06
C PRO A 187 -9.28 -16.87 -24.28
N ASN A 188 -9.93 -17.88 -24.87
CA ASN A 188 -11.38 -17.89 -25.03
C ASN A 188 -12.11 -18.44 -23.79
N THR A 189 -11.43 -19.28 -23.00
CA THR A 189 -12.03 -19.84 -21.77
C THR A 189 -11.52 -19.16 -20.52
N MET A 190 -10.32 -18.57 -20.60
CA MET A 190 -9.59 -17.93 -19.51
C MET A 190 -9.20 -18.86 -18.34
N CYS A 191 -9.57 -20.14 -18.38
CA CYS A 191 -9.36 -21.08 -17.27
C CYS A 191 -9.03 -22.52 -17.68
N THR A 192 -9.02 -22.86 -18.97
CA THR A 192 -8.58 -24.18 -19.46
C THR A 192 -7.20 -24.10 -20.12
N ILE A 193 -6.45 -25.20 -20.16
CA ILE A 193 -5.13 -25.22 -20.82
C ILE A 193 -5.30 -25.03 -22.32
N LYS A 194 -4.52 -24.12 -22.90
CA LYS A 194 -4.49 -23.87 -24.34
C LYS A 194 -4.13 -25.13 -25.13
N ALA A 195 -4.79 -25.36 -26.26
CA ALA A 195 -4.48 -26.48 -27.13
C ALA A 195 -2.99 -26.51 -27.54
N GLY A 196 -2.33 -27.65 -27.31
CA GLY A 196 -0.89 -27.83 -27.55
C GLY A 196 0.02 -27.45 -26.39
N CYS A 197 -0.53 -26.85 -25.33
CA CYS A 197 0.16 -26.61 -24.07
C CYS A 197 -0.13 -27.73 -23.05
N ARG A 198 0.56 -27.71 -21.92
CA ARG A 198 0.34 -28.61 -20.78
C ARG A 198 0.55 -27.87 -19.47
N GLU A 199 0.11 -28.48 -18.39
CA GLU A 199 0.47 -28.06 -17.05
C GLU A 199 1.97 -28.30 -16.80
N LEU A 200 2.61 -27.30 -16.22
CA LEU A 200 3.98 -27.34 -15.71
C LEU A 200 3.94 -27.56 -14.20
N LYS A 201 4.72 -28.52 -13.71
CA LYS A 201 4.85 -28.85 -12.28
C LYS A 201 6.23 -28.45 -11.76
N GLU A 202 6.51 -28.70 -10.49
CA GLU A 202 7.81 -28.37 -9.86
C GLU A 202 9.04 -28.86 -10.64
N ALA A 203 8.95 -30.06 -11.26
CA ALA A 203 10.04 -30.62 -12.07
C ALA A 203 10.34 -29.78 -13.33
N ASP A 204 9.36 -29.03 -13.81
CA ASP A 204 9.47 -28.12 -14.96
C ASP A 204 9.86 -26.71 -14.52
N THR A 205 9.25 -26.20 -13.44
CA THR A 205 9.40 -24.80 -13.00
C THR A 205 10.62 -24.59 -12.10
N GLY A 206 11.04 -25.61 -11.35
CA GLY A 206 12.05 -25.53 -10.29
C GLY A 206 11.57 -24.83 -9.01
N ILE A 207 10.31 -24.39 -8.95
CA ILE A 207 9.69 -23.84 -7.74
C ILE A 207 9.10 -25.01 -6.95
N ASP A 208 9.93 -25.60 -6.09
CA ASP A 208 9.53 -26.73 -5.24
C ASP A 208 8.84 -26.28 -3.95
N GLY A 209 7.89 -27.08 -3.47
CA GLY A 209 7.30 -26.95 -2.12
C GLY A 209 8.05 -27.73 -1.04
N SER A 210 9.17 -28.38 -1.37
CA SER A 210 9.91 -29.23 -0.45
C SER A 210 10.71 -28.42 0.58
N ASN A 211 10.95 -28.99 1.75
CA ASN A 211 11.78 -28.34 2.79
C ASN A 211 13.28 -28.21 2.43
N GLY A 212 13.73 -28.82 1.34
CA GLY A 212 15.14 -28.84 0.92
C GLY A 212 15.55 -27.66 0.03
N GLY A 213 14.59 -27.01 -0.63
CA GLY A 213 14.83 -25.91 -1.56
C GLY A 213 14.84 -24.52 -0.89
N LYS A 214 15.21 -23.50 -1.67
CA LYS A 214 15.05 -22.09 -1.27
C LYS A 214 13.67 -21.53 -1.61
N PHE A 215 12.97 -22.13 -2.58
CA PHE A 215 11.66 -21.69 -3.03
C PHE A 215 10.59 -21.99 -1.98
N ARG A 216 10.46 -23.25 -1.54
CA ARG A 216 9.54 -23.65 -0.45
C ARG A 216 8.13 -23.12 -0.64
N PHE A 217 7.61 -23.28 -1.85
CA PHE A 217 6.26 -22.85 -2.20
C PHE A 217 5.23 -23.48 -1.25
N PHE A 218 4.36 -22.65 -0.68
CA PHE A 218 3.27 -23.08 0.16
C PHE A 218 1.93 -22.83 -0.53
N GLU A 219 1.57 -21.58 -0.86
CA GLU A 219 0.29 -21.24 -1.52
C GLU A 219 0.36 -19.79 -2.07
N ALA A 220 -0.78 -19.11 -2.26
CA ALA A 220 -0.88 -17.67 -2.52
C ALA A 220 -0.23 -17.17 -3.82
N SER A 221 -0.48 -17.85 -4.94
CA SER A 221 0.07 -17.43 -6.23
C SER A 221 -0.39 -16.02 -6.58
N SER A 222 0.54 -15.15 -6.99
CA SER A 222 0.20 -13.86 -7.60
C SER A 222 1.30 -13.39 -8.56
N MET A 223 0.92 -12.74 -9.65
CA MET A 223 1.82 -12.41 -10.76
C MET A 223 1.81 -10.93 -11.09
N ARG A 224 3.02 -10.38 -11.28
CA ARG A 224 3.24 -9.01 -11.79
C ARG A 224 4.26 -9.00 -12.92
N LYS A 225 4.15 -8.00 -13.80
CA LYS A 225 5.16 -7.69 -14.82
C LYS A 225 5.74 -6.32 -14.51
N ILE A 226 7.04 -6.27 -14.23
CA ILE A 226 7.71 -5.07 -13.73
C ILE A 226 8.78 -4.64 -14.72
N THR A 227 8.76 -3.37 -15.11
CA THR A 227 9.78 -2.77 -15.97
C THR A 227 10.52 -1.67 -15.23
N ASP A 228 11.81 -1.87 -15.01
CA ASP A 228 12.71 -0.89 -14.42
C ASP A 228 14.11 -1.01 -15.04
N ASN A 229 14.81 0.13 -15.10
CA ASN A 229 16.18 0.22 -15.64
C ASN A 229 16.39 -0.42 -17.03
N GLY A 230 15.33 -0.46 -17.86
CA GLY A 230 15.37 -1.04 -19.21
C GLY A 230 15.25 -2.57 -19.26
N PHE A 231 15.00 -3.22 -18.12
CA PHE A 231 14.65 -4.63 -18.03
C PHE A 231 13.16 -4.77 -17.76
N THR A 232 12.56 -5.84 -18.29
CA THR A 232 11.19 -6.25 -17.99
C THR A 232 11.25 -7.65 -17.42
N LYS A 233 10.65 -7.85 -16.24
CA LYS A 233 10.65 -9.12 -15.52
C LYS A 233 9.24 -9.51 -15.11
N TYR A 234 8.97 -10.81 -15.15
CA TYR A 234 7.80 -11.42 -14.55
C TYR A 234 8.16 -11.75 -13.11
N VAL A 235 7.38 -11.25 -12.16
CA VAL A 235 7.59 -11.40 -10.71
C VAL A 235 6.43 -12.21 -10.16
N PHE A 236 6.75 -13.40 -9.65
CA PHE A 236 5.82 -14.32 -9.02
C PHE A 236 5.92 -14.19 -7.51
N VAL A 237 4.88 -13.65 -6.88
CA VAL A 237 4.71 -13.59 -5.43
C VAL A 237 3.99 -14.84 -4.97
N TYR A 238 4.42 -15.40 -3.85
CA TYR A 238 3.81 -16.58 -3.27
C TYR A 238 4.07 -16.68 -1.75
N SER A 239 3.18 -17.36 -1.05
CA SER A 239 3.39 -17.73 0.35
C SER A 239 4.43 -18.85 0.43
N ARG A 240 5.39 -18.67 1.32
CA ARG A 240 6.56 -19.54 1.45
C ARG A 240 6.63 -20.14 2.84
N MET A 241 6.91 -21.43 2.90
CA MET A 241 7.28 -22.10 4.14
C MET A 241 8.71 -21.70 4.55
N SER A 242 8.85 -21.05 5.70
CA SER A 242 10.17 -20.81 6.31
C SER A 242 10.69 -22.07 7.01
N GLN A 243 12.00 -22.27 7.01
CA GLN A 243 12.63 -23.42 7.65
C GLN A 243 12.75 -23.22 9.16
N ASN A 244 12.78 -24.33 9.91
CA ASN A 244 13.13 -24.26 11.32
C ASN A 244 14.55 -23.69 11.49
N GLY A 245 14.68 -22.65 12.32
CA GLY A 245 15.93 -21.90 12.52
C GLY A 245 16.19 -20.81 11.45
N GLU A 246 15.41 -20.76 10.36
CA GLU A 246 15.43 -19.60 9.47
C GLU A 246 14.97 -18.37 10.25
N PHE A 247 15.67 -17.26 10.07
CA PHE A 247 15.49 -16.05 10.87
C PHE A 247 15.66 -16.26 12.39
N GLY A 248 16.30 -17.36 12.82
CA GLY A 248 16.45 -17.70 14.24
C GLY A 248 15.14 -18.05 14.95
N MET A 249 14.11 -18.47 14.20
CA MET A 249 12.77 -18.75 14.72
C MET A 249 12.24 -20.09 14.23
N GLY A 250 11.10 -20.53 14.77
CA GLY A 250 10.41 -21.72 14.29
C GLY A 250 9.93 -21.58 12.84
N ALA A 251 9.76 -22.72 12.17
CA ALA A 251 9.20 -22.80 10.83
C ALA A 251 7.74 -22.26 10.82
N THR A 252 7.37 -21.52 9.78
CA THR A 252 6.01 -21.01 9.56
C THR A 252 5.70 -20.77 8.08
N ASN A 253 4.43 -20.72 7.72
CA ASN A 253 3.85 -20.28 6.45
C ASN A 253 3.42 -18.79 6.46
N ALA A 254 3.85 -18.01 7.45
CA ALA A 254 3.53 -16.59 7.58
C ALA A 254 4.36 -15.65 6.67
N THR A 255 5.02 -16.16 5.62
CA THR A 255 5.91 -15.33 4.79
C THR A 255 5.43 -15.23 3.35
N LEU A 256 5.41 -14.02 2.79
CA LEU A 256 5.36 -13.81 1.35
C LEU A 256 6.78 -13.67 0.81
N ALA A 257 7.07 -14.39 -0.26
CA ALA A 257 8.32 -14.34 -0.99
C ALA A 257 8.07 -14.08 -2.47
N TYR A 258 9.15 -13.84 -3.21
CA TYR A 258 9.05 -13.70 -4.66
C TYR A 258 10.11 -14.49 -5.42
N ALA A 259 9.76 -14.85 -6.64
CA ALA A 259 10.64 -15.31 -7.69
C ALA A 259 10.48 -14.41 -8.92
N TYR A 260 11.47 -14.37 -9.80
CA TYR A 260 11.37 -13.61 -11.04
C TYR A 260 12.02 -14.31 -12.24
N SER A 261 11.54 -13.96 -13.44
CA SER A 261 11.94 -14.56 -14.71
C SER A 261 11.87 -13.53 -15.85
N ASP A 262 12.55 -13.83 -16.97
CA ASP A 262 12.43 -13.10 -18.24
C ASP A 262 11.19 -13.51 -19.06
N THR A 263 10.53 -14.61 -18.67
CA THR A 263 9.36 -15.20 -19.32
C THR A 263 8.29 -15.54 -18.28
N PRO A 264 6.99 -15.57 -18.66
CA PRO A 264 5.90 -15.74 -17.70
C PRO A 264 5.87 -17.11 -17.01
N LEU A 265 6.48 -18.14 -17.58
CA LEU A 265 6.47 -19.51 -17.05
C LEU A 265 7.85 -19.99 -16.56
N GLY A 266 8.79 -19.07 -16.31
CA GLY A 266 10.14 -19.40 -15.88
C GLY A 266 11.12 -19.71 -17.03
N PRO A 267 12.39 -20.05 -16.73
CA PRO A 267 12.89 -20.48 -15.42
C PRO A 267 12.98 -19.37 -14.38
N TRP A 268 12.81 -19.75 -13.11
CA TRP A 268 12.64 -18.80 -12.01
C TRP A 268 13.92 -18.58 -11.21
N THR A 269 14.14 -17.32 -10.81
CA THR A 269 15.17 -16.92 -9.85
C THR A 269 14.52 -16.50 -8.54
N TYR A 270 14.88 -17.14 -7.44
CA TYR A 270 14.41 -16.75 -6.10
C TYR A 270 14.93 -15.36 -5.71
N GLY A 271 14.03 -14.47 -5.30
CA GLY A 271 14.32 -13.08 -4.97
C GLY A 271 14.38 -12.76 -3.47
N GLY A 272 13.77 -13.58 -2.61
CA GLY A 272 13.78 -13.38 -1.15
C GLY A 272 12.38 -13.27 -0.56
N THR A 273 12.33 -13.02 0.75
CA THR A 273 11.10 -12.71 1.50
C THR A 273 10.77 -11.22 1.37
N ILE A 274 9.52 -10.90 1.07
CA ILE A 274 8.99 -9.54 1.03
C ILE A 274 8.36 -9.17 2.38
N VAL A 275 7.61 -10.08 2.99
CA VAL A 275 6.90 -9.87 4.26
C VAL A 275 6.96 -11.14 5.12
N ASP A 276 7.03 -10.96 6.44
CA ASP A 276 6.69 -11.98 7.44
C ASP A 276 5.64 -11.45 8.41
N ALA A 277 4.43 -12.02 8.34
CA ALA A 277 3.27 -11.61 9.13
C ALA A 277 3.46 -11.79 10.64
N ARG A 278 4.51 -12.47 11.10
CA ARG A 278 4.92 -12.51 12.52
C ARG A 278 5.51 -11.19 13.03
N ALA A 279 5.79 -10.22 12.15
CA ALA A 279 6.47 -8.97 12.45
C ALA A 279 7.78 -9.23 13.23
N ARG A 280 8.78 -9.77 12.54
CA ARG A 280 10.03 -10.19 13.19
C ARG A 280 10.80 -8.99 13.74
N GLU A 281 11.15 -9.08 15.03
CA GLU A 281 11.85 -8.02 15.74
C GLU A 281 12.97 -8.55 16.63
N LYS A 282 13.71 -7.64 17.26
CA LYS A 282 14.69 -7.95 18.29
C LYS A 282 14.16 -7.61 19.68
N ASP A 283 14.34 -8.54 20.63
CA ASP A 283 14.10 -8.26 22.04
C ASP A 283 15.21 -7.38 22.67
N GLU A 284 15.07 -7.06 23.95
CA GLU A 284 16.07 -6.31 24.73
C GLU A 284 17.48 -6.93 24.69
N ASN A 285 17.57 -8.24 24.61
CA ASN A 285 18.84 -8.97 24.60
C ASN A 285 19.37 -9.20 23.17
N GLY A 286 18.63 -8.78 22.14
CA GLY A 286 18.99 -8.95 20.72
C GLY A 286 18.59 -10.30 20.12
N ASN A 287 17.76 -11.08 20.80
CA ASN A 287 17.17 -12.32 20.27
C ASN A 287 16.06 -11.99 19.27
N ASN A 288 15.87 -12.85 18.26
CA ASN A 288 14.74 -12.72 17.33
C ASN A 288 13.43 -13.12 18.03
N ILE A 289 12.40 -12.32 17.86
CA ILE A 289 11.06 -12.55 18.39
C ILE A 289 10.00 -12.30 17.33
N ALA A 290 8.85 -12.96 17.48
CA ALA A 290 7.62 -12.59 16.81
C ALA A 290 6.89 -11.55 17.66
N THR A 291 6.33 -10.53 17.03
CA THR A 291 5.49 -9.52 17.71
C THR A 291 4.06 -9.55 17.22
N GLN A 292 3.72 -10.54 16.39
CA GLN A 292 2.36 -10.88 15.97
C GLN A 292 2.18 -12.40 16.00
N PRO A 293 0.96 -12.91 16.19
CA PRO A 293 0.69 -14.33 16.09
C PRO A 293 1.03 -14.85 14.68
N ALA A 294 1.54 -16.07 14.60
CA ALA A 294 1.81 -16.72 13.33
C ALA A 294 0.54 -17.39 12.79
N GLY A 295 0.38 -17.34 11.47
CA GLY A 295 -0.64 -18.06 10.71
C GLY A 295 -0.23 -18.09 9.23
N ASN A 296 -1.10 -18.59 8.36
CA ASN A 296 -0.89 -18.37 6.93
C ASN A 296 -0.90 -16.87 6.60
N THR A 297 -0.33 -16.53 5.45
CA THR A 297 -0.42 -15.19 4.88
C THR A 297 -0.54 -15.28 3.37
N HIS A 298 -1.27 -14.35 2.77
CA HIS A 298 -1.61 -14.29 1.35
C HIS A 298 -1.75 -12.83 0.96
N GLY A 299 -1.32 -12.48 -0.25
CA GLY A 299 -1.45 -11.16 -0.84
C GLY A 299 -0.39 -10.92 -1.92
N SER A 300 -0.31 -9.70 -2.41
CA SER A 300 0.49 -9.39 -3.59
C SER A 300 0.94 -7.93 -3.69
N LEU A 301 1.75 -7.65 -4.72
CA LEU A 301 2.32 -6.33 -4.97
C LEU A 301 1.40 -5.48 -5.84
N VAL A 302 1.33 -4.18 -5.61
CA VAL A 302 0.67 -3.26 -6.55
C VAL A 302 1.42 -1.94 -6.64
N GLU A 303 1.49 -1.36 -7.83
CA GLU A 303 1.98 0.00 -8.02
C GLU A 303 0.81 0.98 -7.99
N VAL A 304 0.84 1.91 -7.05
CA VAL A 304 -0.15 2.98 -6.92
C VAL A 304 0.58 4.31 -7.00
N ASN A 305 0.25 5.13 -7.99
CA ASN A 305 0.84 6.46 -8.18
C ASN A 305 2.39 6.51 -8.21
N GLY A 306 3.01 5.44 -8.72
CA GLY A 306 4.47 5.33 -8.84
C GLY A 306 5.19 4.85 -7.58
N GLU A 307 4.44 4.40 -6.57
CA GLU A 307 4.96 3.73 -5.38
C GLU A 307 4.44 2.30 -5.30
N TRP A 308 5.28 1.37 -4.87
CA TRP A 308 4.92 -0.02 -4.73
C TRP A 308 4.47 -0.33 -3.30
N PHE A 309 3.46 -1.16 -3.18
CA PHE A 309 2.92 -1.65 -1.93
C PHE A 309 2.83 -3.17 -1.97
N ILE A 310 3.14 -3.82 -0.85
CA ILE A 310 2.85 -5.24 -0.61
C ILE A 310 1.60 -5.32 0.25
N PHE A 311 0.57 -5.99 -0.26
CA PHE A 311 -0.62 -6.35 0.48
C PHE A 311 -0.44 -7.77 1.03
N TYR A 312 -0.92 -7.98 2.24
CA TYR A 312 -0.89 -9.28 2.93
C TYR A 312 -1.97 -9.27 4.01
N HIS A 313 -2.09 -10.34 4.79
CA HIS A 313 -2.96 -10.34 5.95
C HIS A 313 -2.24 -10.79 7.21
N ARG A 314 -2.75 -10.31 8.36
CA ARG A 314 -2.37 -10.74 9.70
C ARG A 314 -3.49 -11.56 10.34
N CYS A 315 -3.13 -12.37 11.33
CA CYS A 315 -4.08 -13.10 12.17
C CYS A 315 -4.38 -12.32 13.46
N ILE A 316 -5.63 -12.28 13.88
CA ILE A 316 -6.04 -11.76 15.20
C ILE A 316 -6.80 -12.84 15.98
N ASN A 317 -7.30 -12.50 17.17
CA ASN A 317 -8.10 -13.39 18.03
C ASN A 317 -7.40 -14.70 18.48
N ASN A 318 -6.07 -14.80 18.29
CA ASN A 318 -5.27 -16.02 18.48
C ASN A 318 -5.78 -17.22 17.66
N ASP A 319 -6.38 -16.96 16.50
CA ASP A 319 -6.78 -17.98 15.54
C ASP A 319 -6.31 -17.60 14.12
N GLN A 320 -6.61 -18.46 13.14
CA GLN A 320 -6.33 -18.20 11.71
C GLN A 320 -7.62 -17.93 10.91
N TYR A 321 -8.73 -17.63 11.59
CA TYR A 321 -10.06 -17.46 10.99
C TYR A 321 -10.61 -16.04 11.12
N SER A 322 -9.91 -15.20 11.87
CA SER A 322 -10.16 -13.77 12.01
C SER A 322 -8.96 -13.03 11.44
N ARG A 323 -8.87 -12.95 10.11
CA ARG A 323 -7.72 -12.34 9.43
C ARG A 323 -8.08 -10.96 8.89
N GLN A 324 -7.14 -10.03 8.97
CA GLN A 324 -7.32 -8.65 8.52
C GLN A 324 -6.28 -8.29 7.46
N GLY A 325 -6.73 -7.62 6.39
CA GLY A 325 -5.87 -7.08 5.34
C GLY A 325 -4.99 -5.95 5.84
N THR A 326 -3.71 -6.00 5.48
CA THR A 326 -2.67 -5.02 5.80
C THR A 326 -1.80 -4.76 4.58
N ALA A 327 -1.18 -3.58 4.51
CA ALA A 327 -0.30 -3.22 3.40
C ALA A 327 0.92 -2.44 3.88
N GLU A 328 2.05 -2.58 3.19
CA GLU A 328 3.26 -1.81 3.47
C GLU A 328 3.84 -1.25 2.17
N ARG A 329 4.39 -0.03 2.23
CA ARG A 329 5.18 0.52 1.12
C ARG A 329 6.49 -0.24 0.99
N VAL A 330 6.80 -0.69 -0.22
CA VAL A 330 8.06 -1.38 -0.54
C VAL A 330 8.81 -0.67 -1.67
N GLU A 331 10.12 -0.84 -1.67
CA GLU A 331 10.93 -0.46 -2.83
C GLU A 331 11.01 -1.65 -3.78
N VAL A 332 10.74 -1.41 -5.06
CA VAL A 332 10.93 -2.39 -6.13
C VAL A 332 11.89 -1.78 -7.15
N SER A 333 12.95 -2.51 -7.48
CA SER A 333 13.92 -2.07 -8.49
C SER A 333 14.51 -3.23 -9.25
N ILE A 334 15.04 -2.96 -10.45
CA ILE A 334 15.83 -3.90 -11.23
C ILE A 334 17.22 -3.31 -11.44
N ASN A 335 18.24 -4.01 -10.95
CA ASN A 335 19.60 -3.51 -11.04
C ASN A 335 20.19 -3.62 -12.47
N ASP A 336 21.41 -3.13 -12.68
CA ASP A 336 22.07 -3.14 -14.00
C ASP A 336 22.33 -4.55 -14.56
N ASN A 337 22.22 -5.60 -13.73
CA ASN A 337 22.35 -7.00 -14.14
C ASN A 337 21.00 -7.65 -14.46
N GLY A 338 19.89 -6.93 -14.31
CA GLY A 338 18.55 -7.48 -14.48
C GLY A 338 18.05 -8.26 -13.25
N GLU A 339 18.64 -8.11 -12.08
CA GLU A 339 18.14 -8.76 -10.86
C GLU A 339 17.05 -7.90 -10.23
N VAL A 340 15.90 -8.51 -9.92
CA VAL A 340 14.82 -7.84 -9.18
C VAL A 340 15.20 -7.78 -7.70
N ILE A 341 15.08 -6.60 -7.10
CA ILE A 341 15.38 -6.35 -5.69
C ILE A 341 14.14 -5.75 -5.04
N ILE A 342 13.58 -6.49 -4.08
CA ILE A 342 12.49 -6.10 -3.19
C ILE A 342 12.96 -6.36 -1.77
N PRO A 343 13.36 -5.33 -1.01
CA PRO A 343 13.68 -5.48 0.40
C PRO A 343 12.47 -5.94 1.20
N GLU A 344 12.72 -6.67 2.29
CA GLU A 344 11.66 -7.03 3.22
C GLU A 344 11.03 -5.77 3.85
N ALA A 345 9.70 -5.74 3.91
CA ALA A 345 8.94 -4.66 4.50
C ALA A 345 8.99 -4.73 6.04
N GLU A 346 9.06 -3.56 6.67
CA GLU A 346 8.72 -3.44 8.09
C GLU A 346 7.20 -3.45 8.23
N LEU A 347 6.67 -4.18 9.22
CA LEU A 347 5.25 -4.20 9.52
C LEU A 347 4.89 -3.05 10.47
N THR A 348 3.89 -2.27 10.09
CA THR A 348 3.53 -1.01 10.72
C THR A 348 2.02 -0.90 10.94
N SER A 349 1.62 0.00 11.83
CA SER A 349 0.26 0.51 11.98
C SER A 349 -0.06 1.62 10.97
N GLU A 350 0.93 2.30 10.39
CA GLU A 350 0.72 3.39 9.42
C GLU A 350 0.27 2.86 8.05
N GLY A 351 0.74 1.69 7.63
CA GLY A 351 0.35 1.06 6.38
C GLY A 351 0.44 1.96 5.15
N LEU A 352 -0.70 2.34 4.59
CA LEU A 352 -0.80 3.20 3.40
C LEU A 352 -0.60 4.69 3.74
N GLU A 353 -0.66 5.10 5.01
CA GLU A 353 -0.26 6.43 5.51
C GLU A 353 1.27 6.58 5.58
N VAL A 354 1.94 6.55 4.43
CA VAL A 354 3.42 6.51 4.34
C VAL A 354 4.11 7.76 4.91
N ASN A 355 3.37 8.80 5.31
CA ASN A 355 3.89 9.97 6.02
C ASN A 355 3.75 9.86 7.55
N GLY A 356 3.18 8.78 8.07
CA GLY A 356 2.94 8.50 9.48
C GLY A 356 1.56 8.96 9.94
N LEU A 357 1.02 8.23 10.91
CA LEU A 357 -0.28 8.48 11.53
C LEU A 357 -0.31 9.87 12.17
N ASP A 358 -1.44 10.54 12.09
CA ASP A 358 -1.67 11.81 12.78
C ASP A 358 -1.93 11.53 14.27
N PRO A 359 -1.00 11.81 15.19
CA PRO A 359 -1.15 11.45 16.61
C PRO A 359 -2.38 12.07 17.29
N TYR A 360 -2.98 13.10 16.69
CA TYR A 360 -4.13 13.81 17.25
C TYR A 360 -5.49 13.25 16.80
N LYS A 361 -5.50 12.20 15.97
CA LYS A 361 -6.71 11.43 15.65
C LYS A 361 -6.93 10.33 16.68
N ASN A 362 -8.20 9.95 16.88
CA ASN A 362 -8.55 8.80 17.69
C ASN A 362 -8.28 7.48 16.94
N TYR A 363 -7.57 6.58 17.60
CA TYR A 363 -7.24 5.26 17.08
C TYR A 363 -7.62 4.16 18.05
N SER A 364 -8.19 3.08 17.51
CA SER A 364 -8.34 1.86 18.27
C SER A 364 -6.98 1.22 18.55
N ALA A 365 -6.80 0.69 19.76
CA ALA A 365 -5.67 -0.15 20.12
C ALA A 365 -5.50 -1.35 19.18
N GLY A 366 -6.58 -1.77 18.49
CA GLY A 366 -6.58 -2.82 17.49
C GLY A 366 -5.64 -2.60 16.31
N ILE A 367 -5.20 -1.35 16.02
CA ILE A 367 -4.21 -1.08 14.96
C ILE A 367 -2.77 -1.50 15.34
N THR A 368 -2.57 -2.05 16.55
CA THR A 368 -1.25 -2.46 17.04
C THR A 368 -0.53 -3.38 16.05
N CYS A 369 0.72 -3.04 15.75
CA CYS A 369 1.61 -3.85 14.91
C CYS A 369 2.64 -4.62 15.75
N TYR A 370 2.67 -4.42 17.07
CA TYR A 370 3.62 -5.06 17.98
C TYR A 370 2.92 -5.54 19.25
N MET A 371 2.99 -6.84 19.56
CA MET A 371 2.47 -7.45 20.78
C MET A 371 3.46 -8.50 21.30
N THR A 372 3.86 -8.37 22.56
CA THR A 372 4.65 -9.40 23.27
C THR A 372 4.16 -9.55 24.70
N GLY A 373 4.41 -10.72 25.32
CA GLY A 373 4.02 -10.98 26.71
C GLY A 373 2.57 -11.45 26.89
N GLY A 374 1.89 -11.87 25.82
CA GLY A 374 0.56 -12.47 25.86
C GLY A 374 -0.63 -11.68 25.28
N PRO A 375 -0.58 -10.37 24.98
CA PRO A 375 -1.72 -9.67 24.40
C PRO A 375 -2.20 -10.25 23.08
N TYR A 376 -3.47 -10.03 22.77
CA TYR A 376 -4.05 -10.31 21.46
C TYR A 376 -5.14 -9.30 21.11
N ILE A 377 -5.35 -9.05 19.82
CA ILE A 377 -6.45 -8.24 19.33
C ILE A 377 -7.72 -9.10 19.29
N LYS A 378 -8.78 -8.67 19.96
CA LYS A 378 -10.08 -9.35 19.93
C LYS A 378 -10.80 -9.02 18.62
N ALA A 379 -11.20 -10.04 17.87
CA ALA A 379 -11.97 -9.84 16.65
C ALA A 379 -13.36 -9.26 16.96
N THR A 380 -13.78 -8.32 16.11
CA THR A 380 -15.10 -7.69 16.13
C THR A 380 -15.78 -7.89 14.78
N TYR A 381 -17.11 -7.89 14.74
CA TYR A 381 -17.90 -8.12 13.52
C TYR A 381 -19.15 -7.23 13.52
N ASP A 382 -19.12 -6.15 14.29
CA ASP A 382 -20.21 -5.20 14.39
C ASP A 382 -19.88 -4.01 13.50
N GLU A 383 -20.61 -3.90 12.39
CA GLU A 383 -20.43 -2.83 11.41
C GLU A 383 -20.66 -1.43 12.00
N ASN A 384 -21.32 -1.33 13.16
CA ASN A 384 -21.54 -0.07 13.87
C ASN A 384 -20.41 0.28 14.85
N TYR A 385 -19.39 -0.58 14.98
CA TYR A 385 -18.26 -0.39 15.89
C TYR A 385 -16.92 -0.68 15.18
N ASP A 386 -16.27 0.39 14.72
CA ASP A 386 -14.95 0.34 14.11
C ASP A 386 -13.83 0.37 15.17
N GLY A 387 -13.85 -0.63 16.05
CA GLY A 387 -12.86 -0.81 17.11
C GLY A 387 -12.54 -2.28 17.35
N ALA A 388 -11.35 -2.56 17.86
CA ALA A 388 -10.93 -3.90 18.26
C ALA A 388 -10.03 -3.82 19.50
N PRO A 389 -10.50 -4.24 20.68
CA PRO A 389 -9.71 -4.08 21.89
C PRO A 389 -8.53 -5.05 21.91
N VAL A 390 -7.43 -4.61 22.53
CA VAL A 390 -6.27 -5.46 22.80
C VAL A 390 -6.40 -6.00 24.22
N CYS A 391 -6.58 -7.31 24.33
CA CYS A 391 -6.90 -8.01 25.57
C CYS A 391 -5.69 -8.75 26.16
N ASN A 392 -5.84 -9.26 27.38
CA ASN A 392 -4.85 -10.10 28.07
C ASN A 392 -3.52 -9.38 28.34
N ASN A 393 -3.58 -8.07 28.63
CA ASN A 393 -2.40 -7.30 28.99
C ASN A 393 -2.03 -7.54 30.47
N LYS A 394 -0.90 -8.22 30.67
CA LYS A 394 -0.38 -8.65 31.97
C LYS A 394 0.97 -7.99 32.26
N ASN A 395 1.54 -8.25 33.43
CA ASN A 395 2.91 -7.84 33.72
C ASN A 395 3.89 -8.27 32.60
N ASN A 396 4.74 -7.33 32.16
CA ASN A 396 5.68 -7.42 31.04
C ASN A 396 5.07 -7.42 29.63
N ALA A 397 3.74 -7.34 29.49
CA ALA A 397 3.11 -7.16 28.19
C ALA A 397 3.56 -5.85 27.54
N LYS A 398 3.69 -5.87 26.21
CA LYS A 398 4.03 -4.70 25.40
C LYS A 398 3.11 -4.66 24.20
N VAL A 399 2.48 -3.52 23.97
CA VAL A 399 1.63 -3.22 22.82
C VAL A 399 2.23 -2.02 22.11
N GLY A 400 2.41 -2.07 20.79
CA GLY A 400 3.14 -1.03 20.07
C GLY A 400 2.58 -0.69 18.69
N PHE A 401 2.83 0.54 18.30
CA PHE A 401 2.21 1.22 17.17
C PHE A 401 3.28 1.97 16.38
N LYS A 402 3.31 1.76 15.07
CA LYS A 402 4.36 2.32 14.19
C LYS A 402 3.74 2.92 12.93
N TYR A 403 4.01 4.14 12.50
CA TYR A 403 4.61 5.24 13.22
C TYR A 403 3.64 6.42 13.26
N PHE A 404 3.70 7.20 14.33
CA PHE A 404 3.03 8.49 14.42
C PHE A 404 3.95 9.60 13.97
N ASN A 405 3.43 10.56 13.21
CA ASN A 405 4.16 11.72 12.74
C ASN A 405 3.90 12.94 13.62
N PHE A 406 4.80 13.20 14.57
CA PHE A 406 4.73 14.31 15.51
C PHE A 406 5.24 15.65 14.95
N ASN A 407 5.38 15.79 13.62
CA ASN A 407 5.73 17.11 13.05
C ASN A 407 4.56 18.09 13.27
N LYS A 408 4.73 19.04 14.20
CA LYS A 408 3.71 20.04 14.52
C LYS A 408 3.84 21.30 13.62
N GLU A 409 2.71 21.94 13.31
CA GLU A 409 2.70 23.31 12.75
C GLU A 409 2.68 24.40 13.83
N TYR A 410 2.23 24.07 15.06
CA TYR A 410 2.08 24.97 16.21
C TYR A 410 2.48 24.27 17.52
N TRP A 411 2.71 25.06 18.58
CA TRP A 411 3.11 24.58 19.91
C TRP A 411 1.98 24.80 20.91
N GLN A 412 1.59 23.74 21.63
CA GLN A 412 0.64 23.74 22.75
C GLN A 412 0.99 22.56 23.66
N ASP A 413 0.58 22.65 24.92
CA ASP A 413 0.71 21.55 25.87
C ASP A 413 0.00 20.33 25.27
N THR A 414 0.67 19.17 25.32
CA THR A 414 0.13 17.93 24.76
C THR A 414 -0.33 17.03 25.90
N GLU A 415 -1.56 16.57 25.82
CA GLU A 415 -2.12 15.55 26.70
C GLU A 415 -2.25 14.23 25.94
N PHE A 416 -2.37 13.12 26.67
CA PHE A 416 -2.67 11.82 26.11
C PHE A 416 -3.88 11.22 26.80
N GLU A 417 -4.80 10.73 25.97
CA GLU A 417 -6.02 10.05 26.36
C GLU A 417 -5.89 8.56 26.05
N LEU A 418 -6.24 7.72 27.03
CA LEU A 418 -6.35 6.27 26.86
C LEU A 418 -7.67 5.74 27.41
N ASP A 419 -8.45 5.13 26.54
CA ASP A 419 -9.61 4.34 26.91
C ASP A 419 -9.18 2.91 27.19
N TYR A 420 -9.42 2.47 28.43
CA TYR A 420 -9.08 1.13 28.91
C TYR A 420 -10.18 0.58 29.82
N MET A 421 -10.23 -0.74 29.98
CA MET A 421 -11.11 -1.40 30.94
C MET A 421 -10.26 -2.19 31.94
N ALA A 422 -10.23 -1.74 33.20
CA ALA A 422 -9.51 -2.40 34.28
C ALA A 422 -10.09 -3.80 34.58
N LYS A 423 -9.21 -4.74 34.96
CA LYS A 423 -9.57 -6.16 35.20
C LYS A 423 -9.49 -6.57 36.67
N GLY A 424 -9.52 -5.59 37.57
CA GLY A 424 -9.58 -5.81 39.02
C GLY A 424 -8.23 -6.10 39.67
N ASN A 425 -7.12 -5.80 38.98
CA ASN A 425 -5.77 -5.98 39.51
C ASN A 425 -4.97 -4.68 39.32
N ASP A 426 -4.13 -4.34 40.30
CA ASP A 426 -3.31 -3.14 40.27
C ASP A 426 -2.16 -3.27 39.23
N GLY A 427 -1.85 -2.21 38.52
CA GLY A 427 -0.74 -2.21 37.56
C GLY A 427 -0.41 -0.82 37.04
N VAL A 428 0.62 -0.74 36.22
CA VAL A 428 1.05 0.50 35.56
C VAL A 428 1.21 0.24 34.07
N ILE A 429 0.71 1.18 33.27
CA ILE A 429 0.92 1.25 31.83
C ILE A 429 1.90 2.40 31.57
N LYS A 430 3.15 2.07 31.23
CA LYS A 430 4.18 3.05 30.86
C LYS A 430 4.12 3.31 29.35
N LEU A 431 4.10 4.57 28.95
CA LEU A 431 4.17 5.00 27.56
C LEU A 431 5.62 5.25 27.18
N MET A 432 6.04 4.66 26.06
CA MET A 432 7.41 4.70 25.56
C MET A 432 7.42 5.11 24.09
N LEU A 433 8.32 6.03 23.72
CA LEU A 433 8.63 6.31 22.32
C LEU A 433 9.77 5.44 21.80
N ASP A 434 9.69 5.09 20.51
CA ASP A 434 10.68 4.43 19.65
C ASP A 434 11.10 3.00 20.03
N SER A 435 11.14 2.66 21.32
CA SER A 435 11.40 1.30 21.79
C SER A 435 10.67 1.04 23.11
N PRO A 436 10.18 -0.19 23.36
CA PRO A 436 9.61 -0.53 24.66
C PRO A 436 10.69 -0.77 25.74
N TRP A 437 11.98 -0.51 25.45
CA TRP A 437 13.09 -0.63 26.40
C TRP A 437 13.98 0.61 26.39
N GLU A 438 14.21 1.19 27.58
CA GLU A 438 15.15 2.30 27.76
C GLU A 438 16.57 1.93 27.33
N SER A 439 16.97 0.68 27.58
CA SER A 439 18.28 0.12 27.19
C SER A 439 18.50 0.05 25.67
N LYS A 440 17.44 0.19 24.88
CA LYS A 440 17.44 0.25 23.41
C LYS A 440 17.08 1.63 22.87
N GLY A 441 17.18 2.66 23.70
CA GLY A 441 16.92 4.04 23.31
C GLY A 441 15.45 4.44 23.38
N GLY A 442 14.60 3.60 24.00
CA GLY A 442 13.22 3.97 24.29
C GLY A 442 13.15 5.13 25.28
N VAL A 443 12.23 6.06 25.03
CA VAL A 443 12.08 7.26 25.87
C VAL A 443 10.73 7.18 26.61
N PRO A 444 10.71 7.10 27.95
CA PRO A 444 9.46 7.16 28.70
C PRO A 444 8.87 8.56 28.58
N ILE A 445 7.57 8.63 28.27
CA ILE A 445 6.83 9.89 28.11
C ILE A 445 5.64 10.02 29.06
N GLY A 446 5.27 8.95 29.76
CA GLY A 446 4.15 9.01 30.69
C GLY A 446 3.83 7.67 31.32
N GLU A 447 3.03 7.68 32.38
CA GLU A 447 2.59 6.49 33.09
C GLU A 447 1.13 6.64 33.53
N ILE A 448 0.35 5.57 33.38
CA ILE A 448 -1.03 5.48 33.85
C ILE A 448 -1.09 4.39 34.92
N GLU A 449 -1.50 4.75 36.14
CA GLU A 449 -1.82 3.79 37.20
C GLU A 449 -3.21 3.19 36.93
N VAL A 450 -3.29 1.86 36.87
CA VAL A 450 -4.56 1.11 36.84
C VAL A 450 -4.78 0.52 38.23
N LYS A 451 -5.87 0.90 38.89
CA LYS A 451 -6.20 0.37 40.22
C LYS A 451 -7.23 -0.73 40.10
N SER A 452 -7.12 -1.74 40.94
CA SER A 452 -8.11 -2.81 41.09
C SER A 452 -9.52 -2.27 41.34
N SER A 453 -9.63 -1.13 42.03
CA SER A 453 -10.89 -0.40 42.27
C SER A 453 -11.54 0.20 41.03
N ASP A 454 -10.80 0.33 39.91
CA ASP A 454 -11.31 0.91 38.66
C ASP A 454 -12.17 -0.12 37.89
N SER A 455 -12.10 -1.40 38.27
CA SER A 455 -12.82 -2.49 37.63
C SER A 455 -14.33 -2.41 37.86
N LYS A 456 -15.01 -1.70 36.98
CA LYS A 456 -16.47 -1.54 36.97
C LYS A 456 -17.16 -2.27 35.82
N ASN A 457 -16.42 -3.07 35.05
CA ASN A 457 -16.86 -3.67 33.78
C ASN A 457 -17.36 -2.61 32.76
N GLU A 458 -16.74 -1.43 32.77
CA GLU A 458 -17.00 -0.34 31.82
C GLU A 458 -15.66 0.28 31.39
N ILE A 459 -15.67 0.97 30.25
CA ILE A 459 -14.50 1.70 29.74
C ILE A 459 -14.24 2.92 30.64
N THR A 460 -12.99 3.11 31.01
CA THR A 460 -12.46 4.25 31.76
C THR A 460 -11.47 5.01 30.87
N THR A 461 -11.58 6.33 30.87
CA THR A 461 -10.66 7.22 30.16
C THR A 461 -9.62 7.76 31.12
N ALA A 462 -8.35 7.46 30.88
CA ALA A 462 -7.21 8.07 31.58
C ALA A 462 -6.65 9.24 30.78
N HIS A 463 -6.17 10.24 31.53
CA HIS A 463 -5.66 11.51 31.05
C HIS A 463 -4.30 11.77 31.67
N ILE A 464 -3.27 11.97 30.85
CA ILE A 464 -1.92 12.32 31.32
C ILE A 464 -1.34 13.48 30.52
N GLU A 465 -0.74 14.46 31.21
CA GLU A 465 0.03 15.51 30.58
C GLU A 465 1.38 14.95 30.09
N ILE A 466 1.77 15.26 28.86
CA ILE A 466 3.04 14.84 28.25
C ILE A 466 3.80 16.07 27.73
N PRO A 467 4.37 16.89 28.63
CA PRO A 467 5.10 18.10 28.23
C PRO A 467 6.36 17.78 27.40
N GLU A 468 6.95 16.59 27.57
CA GLU A 468 8.12 16.15 26.80
C GLU A 468 7.83 15.98 25.30
N LEU A 469 6.56 15.82 24.92
CA LEU A 469 6.16 15.64 23.52
C LEU A 469 6.27 16.93 22.71
N ASP A 470 6.46 18.08 23.35
CA ASP A 470 6.56 19.36 22.66
C ASP A 470 7.76 19.42 21.73
N ASP A 471 8.91 18.92 22.18
CA ASP A 471 10.14 18.95 21.38
C ASP A 471 10.29 17.76 20.41
N VAL A 472 9.35 16.81 20.42
CA VAL A 472 9.37 15.61 19.56
C VAL A 472 8.95 15.97 18.14
N ASN A 473 9.70 15.51 17.13
CA ASN A 473 9.44 15.80 15.73
C ASN A 473 9.78 14.60 14.84
N GLY A 474 8.96 14.36 13.83
CA GLY A 474 9.15 13.27 12.87
C GLY A 474 8.34 12.04 13.24
N LYS A 475 8.70 10.92 12.63
CA LYS A 475 8.03 9.64 12.85
C LYS A 475 8.60 8.95 14.08
N HIS A 476 7.73 8.62 15.03
CA HIS A 476 8.08 7.88 16.24
C HIS A 476 7.11 6.73 16.46
N ALA A 477 7.62 5.62 16.99
CA ALA A 477 6.77 4.52 17.42
C ALA A 477 6.27 4.82 18.85
N LEU A 478 5.07 4.35 19.17
CA LEU A 478 4.50 4.43 20.52
C LEU A 478 4.34 3.02 21.08
N TYR A 479 4.74 2.79 22.32
CA TYR A 479 4.55 1.53 23.01
C TYR A 479 3.90 1.74 24.38
N PHE A 480 3.01 0.84 24.75
CA PHE A 480 2.47 0.67 26.09
C PHE A 480 3.14 -0.55 26.73
N VAL A 481 3.85 -0.33 27.84
CA VAL A 481 4.58 -1.34 28.59
C VAL A 481 3.92 -1.55 29.93
N PHE A 482 3.40 -2.75 30.15
CA PHE A 482 2.65 -3.11 31.34
C PHE A 482 3.58 -3.65 32.43
N SER A 483 3.38 -3.19 33.66
CA SER A 483 4.10 -3.70 34.83
C SER A 483 3.17 -3.90 36.03
N ALA A 484 3.41 -4.98 36.79
CA ALA A 484 2.74 -5.28 38.04
C ALA A 484 3.54 -6.26 38.90
N ASN A 485 3.20 -6.38 40.18
CA ASN A 485 3.82 -7.34 41.10
C ASN A 485 3.12 -8.73 41.09
N HIS A 486 2.32 -9.01 40.06
CA HIS A 486 1.58 -10.28 39.88
C HIS A 486 1.43 -10.63 38.40
N GLY A 487 0.98 -11.86 38.11
CA GLY A 487 0.78 -12.37 36.73
C GLY A 487 -0.63 -12.21 36.16
N ASN A 488 -1.56 -11.62 36.91
CA ASN A 488 -2.94 -11.42 36.48
C ASN A 488 -3.06 -10.28 35.45
N GLU A 489 -4.18 -10.29 34.71
CA GLU A 489 -4.52 -9.27 33.73
C GLU A 489 -4.79 -7.92 34.39
N ILE A 490 -4.26 -6.84 33.80
CA ILE A 490 -4.33 -5.48 34.33
C ILE A 490 -5.49 -4.72 33.67
N ALA A 491 -5.48 -4.63 32.34
CA ALA A 491 -6.47 -3.88 31.57
C ALA A 491 -6.64 -4.43 30.14
N ASP A 492 -7.83 -4.25 29.57
CA ASP A 492 -8.05 -4.29 28.12
C ASP A 492 -7.89 -2.87 27.56
N LEU A 493 -7.26 -2.70 26.39
CA LEU A 493 -7.08 -1.40 25.73
C LEU A 493 -8.11 -1.22 24.61
N TYR A 494 -8.71 -0.04 24.49
CA TYR A 494 -9.76 0.25 23.50
C TYR A 494 -9.31 1.28 22.47
N ASP A 495 -9.16 2.52 22.88
CA ASP A 495 -8.86 3.66 22.01
C ASP A 495 -7.84 4.58 22.67
N PHE A 496 -7.13 5.36 21.87
CA PHE A 496 -6.19 6.35 22.37
C PHE A 496 -5.99 7.50 21.37
N ARG A 497 -5.59 8.66 21.91
CA ARG A 497 -5.15 9.81 21.11
C ARG A 497 -4.25 10.74 21.92
N PHE A 498 -3.46 11.55 21.23
CA PHE A 498 -2.90 12.76 21.81
C PHE A 498 -3.89 13.91 21.64
N GLU A 499 -3.95 14.82 22.61
CA GLU A 499 -4.76 16.03 22.56
C GLU A 499 -3.90 17.28 22.72
N LEU A 500 -4.36 18.39 22.17
CA LEU A 500 -3.74 19.70 22.38
C LEU A 500 -4.56 20.48 23.41
N THR A 501 -3.93 20.91 24.51
CA THR A 501 -4.57 21.69 25.57
C THR A 501 -3.99 23.12 25.64
N GLY A 502 -4.84 24.11 25.92
CA GLY A 502 -4.46 25.52 26.08
C GLY A 502 -4.44 26.38 24.79
N ILE A 503 -5.51 27.13 24.53
CA ILE A 503 -5.56 28.10 23.41
C ILE A 503 -4.95 29.44 23.86
N ASN A 504 -3.86 29.88 23.22
CA ASN A 504 -3.46 31.29 23.22
C ASN A 504 -3.59 31.86 21.79
N PRO A 505 -4.56 32.74 21.49
CA PRO A 505 -4.74 33.28 20.15
C PRO A 505 -3.73 34.38 19.87
N ALA A 506 -2.68 34.08 19.10
CA ALA A 506 -1.93 35.12 18.39
C ALA A 506 -2.50 35.26 16.97
N THR A 507 -2.80 36.51 16.62
CA THR A 507 -3.59 36.94 15.46
C THR A 507 -3.20 36.23 14.16
N PRO A 508 -4.17 35.65 13.41
CA PRO A 508 -3.89 35.00 12.15
C PRO A 508 -3.40 36.04 11.14
N THR A 509 -2.18 35.85 10.63
CA THR A 509 -1.82 36.51 9.37
C THR A 509 -2.44 35.66 8.27
N PRO A 510 -3.36 36.19 7.44
CA PRO A 510 -4.10 35.39 6.49
C PRO A 510 -3.13 34.71 5.52
N VAL A 511 -3.00 33.40 5.66
CA VAL A 511 -2.55 32.54 4.56
C VAL A 511 -3.79 32.38 3.67
N PRO A 512 -3.76 32.82 2.40
CA PRO A 512 -4.94 32.75 1.56
C PRO A 512 -5.34 31.29 1.36
N THR A 513 -6.49 30.94 1.91
CA THR A 513 -7.30 29.78 1.54
C THR A 513 -7.82 30.04 0.12
N GLU A 514 -7.21 29.41 -0.88
CA GLU A 514 -7.91 29.25 -2.16
C GLU A 514 -8.89 28.09 -2.00
N VAL A 515 -10.16 28.44 -1.81
CA VAL A 515 -11.29 27.60 -2.18
C VAL A 515 -11.16 27.29 -3.68
N PRO A 516 -11.10 26.02 -4.12
CA PRO A 516 -11.22 25.72 -5.53
C PRO A 516 -12.68 25.95 -5.95
N THR A 517 -12.94 27.17 -6.43
CA THR A 517 -14.09 27.41 -7.29
C THR A 517 -13.87 26.62 -8.58
N LYS A 518 -14.80 25.71 -8.87
CA LYS A 518 -14.93 25.02 -10.16
C LYS A 518 -14.91 26.04 -11.30
N SER A 519 -13.86 26.00 -12.12
CA SER A 519 -13.86 26.25 -13.58
C SER A 519 -12.49 25.88 -14.15
N PRO A 520 -12.45 25.31 -15.37
CA PRO A 520 -11.51 24.26 -15.73
C PRO A 520 -10.11 24.83 -15.94
N VAL A 521 -9.18 24.46 -15.06
CA VAL A 521 -7.77 24.50 -15.40
C VAL A 521 -7.46 23.16 -16.04
N GLN A 522 -7.30 23.16 -17.38
CA GLN A 522 -6.71 22.05 -18.11
C GLN A 522 -5.42 21.62 -17.41
N PHE A 523 -5.49 20.54 -16.66
CA PHE A 523 -4.31 19.74 -16.37
C PHE A 523 -3.81 19.27 -17.72
N ALA A 524 -2.56 19.62 -18.03
CA ALA A 524 -1.83 18.89 -19.05
C ALA A 524 -1.76 17.45 -18.53
N THR A 525 -2.60 16.62 -19.14
CA THR A 525 -2.55 15.16 -19.25
C THR A 525 -1.36 14.55 -18.53
N SER A 526 -1.63 13.55 -17.67
CA SER A 526 -0.71 12.46 -17.36
C SER A 526 0.26 12.23 -18.52
N PRO A 527 1.58 12.02 -18.28
CA PRO A 527 2.45 11.55 -19.34
C PRO A 527 1.73 10.38 -20.02
N PRO A 528 1.51 10.42 -21.34
CA PRO A 528 0.65 9.47 -22.00
C PRO A 528 1.12 8.05 -21.70
N LEU A 529 0.17 7.12 -21.57
CA LEU A 529 0.37 5.71 -21.89
C LEU A 529 1.24 5.64 -23.16
N LEU A 530 2.20 4.72 -23.16
CA LEU A 530 3.13 4.53 -24.26
C LEU A 530 2.40 4.63 -25.61
N PRO A 531 2.84 5.45 -26.56
CA PRO A 531 2.19 5.53 -27.87
C PRO A 531 2.15 4.14 -28.54
N ASP A 532 1.02 3.77 -29.14
CA ASP A 532 0.81 2.46 -29.81
C ASP A 532 1.86 2.13 -30.89
N ASP A 533 2.58 3.14 -31.38
CA ASP A 533 3.65 3.02 -32.38
C ASP A 533 5.06 2.81 -31.77
N GLY A 534 5.19 2.78 -30.44
CA GLY A 534 6.46 2.64 -29.74
C GLY A 534 7.41 3.84 -29.91
N GLU A 535 6.96 4.97 -30.48
CA GLU A 535 7.80 6.11 -30.78
C GLU A 535 7.44 7.38 -29.98
N ALA A 536 8.47 8.09 -29.51
CA ALA A 536 8.24 9.36 -28.82
C ALA A 536 7.74 10.44 -29.81
N LYS A 537 6.63 11.11 -29.52
CA LYS A 537 6.01 12.14 -30.37
C LYS A 537 6.59 13.53 -30.06
N VAL A 538 6.82 14.35 -31.08
CA VAL A 538 7.26 15.75 -30.87
C VAL A 538 6.19 16.51 -30.10
N GLY A 539 6.57 17.15 -29.00
CA GLY A 539 5.66 17.78 -28.06
C GLY A 539 5.22 16.88 -26.89
N GLY A 540 5.40 15.57 -27.00
CA GLY A 540 5.10 14.58 -25.96
C GLY A 540 5.98 14.75 -24.72
N ILE A 541 5.43 14.34 -23.58
CA ILE A 541 6.03 14.47 -22.25
C ILE A 541 6.29 13.07 -21.70
N TYR A 542 7.52 12.79 -21.27
CA TYR A 542 7.95 11.46 -20.86
C TYR A 542 8.74 11.52 -19.56
N ALA A 543 8.48 10.55 -18.67
CA ALA A 543 9.24 10.36 -17.44
C ALA A 543 10.52 9.55 -17.71
N ASN A 544 11.61 9.90 -17.05
CA ASN A 544 12.84 9.10 -17.02
C ASN A 544 13.69 9.51 -15.80
N ALA A 545 14.13 8.52 -15.00
CA ALA A 545 14.98 8.72 -13.83
C ALA A 545 14.48 9.83 -12.86
N GLY A 546 13.22 9.75 -12.46
CA GLY A 546 12.59 10.70 -11.52
C GLY A 546 12.34 12.11 -12.08
N CYS A 547 12.57 12.32 -13.38
CA CYS A 547 12.43 13.59 -14.06
C CYS A 547 11.52 13.48 -15.28
N VAL A 548 10.99 14.61 -15.72
CA VAL A 548 10.09 14.71 -16.87
C VAL A 548 10.79 15.47 -18.00
N TYR A 549 10.62 15.00 -19.23
CA TYR A 549 11.21 15.56 -20.44
C TYR A 549 10.14 15.76 -21.50
N LYS A 550 10.18 16.90 -22.19
CA LYS A 550 9.32 17.14 -23.36
C LYS A 550 10.15 17.05 -24.64
N VAL A 551 9.72 16.21 -25.59
CA VAL A 551 10.38 16.08 -26.91
C VAL A 551 10.16 17.37 -27.69
N VAL A 552 11.24 17.97 -28.18
CA VAL A 552 11.20 19.26 -28.90
C VAL A 552 11.34 19.07 -30.41
N SER A 553 12.16 18.12 -30.86
CA SER A 553 12.24 17.71 -32.27
C SER A 553 12.89 16.35 -32.40
N LYS A 554 12.62 15.67 -33.52
CA LYS A 554 13.28 14.44 -33.98
C LYS A 554 13.99 14.68 -35.32
N ASP A 555 15.06 13.94 -35.59
CA ASP A 555 15.67 13.79 -36.92
C ASP A 555 15.15 12.51 -37.61
N ALA A 556 15.60 12.25 -38.85
CA ALA A 556 15.15 11.11 -39.65
C ALA A 556 15.45 9.74 -39.02
N ASP A 557 16.41 9.67 -38.08
CA ASP A 557 16.79 8.43 -37.38
C ASP A 557 16.02 8.24 -36.06
N GLY A 558 15.11 9.17 -35.75
CA GLY A 558 14.32 9.21 -34.52
C GLY A 558 15.09 9.73 -33.29
N ASN A 559 16.34 10.20 -33.46
CA ASN A 559 17.07 10.89 -32.40
C ASN A 559 16.63 12.35 -32.34
N GLY A 560 16.98 13.07 -31.28
CA GLY A 560 16.46 14.43 -31.18
C GLY A 560 16.96 15.28 -30.03
N ILE A 561 16.14 16.28 -29.72
CA ILE A 561 16.37 17.17 -28.59
C ILE A 561 15.14 17.22 -27.70
N VAL A 562 15.38 17.31 -26.40
CA VAL A 562 14.33 17.45 -25.37
C VAL A 562 14.57 18.69 -24.52
N SER A 563 13.49 19.17 -23.92
CA SER A 563 13.52 20.11 -22.81
C SER A 563 13.26 19.38 -21.49
N PHE A 564 14.08 19.63 -20.47
CA PHE A 564 13.86 19.17 -19.11
C PHE A 564 12.65 19.90 -18.53
N ALA A 565 11.55 19.19 -18.33
CA ALA A 565 10.26 19.75 -17.93
C ALA A 565 10.13 19.92 -16.41
N GLY A 566 10.75 19.04 -15.63
CA GLY A 566 10.74 19.12 -14.18
C GLY A 566 11.18 17.84 -13.50
N ALA A 567 11.15 17.85 -12.17
CA ALA A 567 11.13 16.62 -11.39
C ALA A 567 9.70 16.09 -11.33
N ILE A 568 9.54 14.76 -11.30
CA ILE A 568 8.23 14.11 -11.16
C ILE A 568 7.61 14.51 -9.82
N THR A 569 8.40 14.43 -8.73
CA THR A 569 7.95 14.80 -7.38
C THR A 569 8.57 16.13 -6.92
N LYS A 570 7.88 16.83 -6.00
CA LYS A 570 8.37 18.07 -5.39
C LYS A 570 9.26 17.84 -4.16
N ASN A 571 9.26 16.64 -3.60
CA ASN A 571 10.00 16.26 -2.39
C ASN A 571 11.45 15.82 -2.64
N ILE A 572 12.04 16.19 -3.78
CA ILE A 572 13.42 15.83 -4.14
C ILE A 572 14.48 16.64 -3.38
N LYS A 573 15.53 15.96 -2.88
CA LYS A 573 16.71 16.60 -2.23
C LYS A 573 17.85 16.87 -3.23
N LYS A 574 17.94 16.08 -4.30
CA LYS A 574 18.96 16.16 -5.35
C LYS A 574 18.35 15.84 -6.72
N VAL A 575 18.85 16.48 -7.78
CA VAL A 575 18.48 16.17 -9.16
C VAL A 575 19.67 16.28 -10.10
N VAL A 576 19.70 15.44 -11.13
CA VAL A 576 20.71 15.46 -12.20
C VAL A 576 20.01 15.77 -13.52
N ILE A 577 20.43 16.84 -14.19
CA ILE A 577 20.00 17.15 -15.56
C ILE A 577 21.07 16.57 -16.50
N PRO A 578 20.80 15.44 -17.18
CA PRO A 578 21.82 14.73 -17.95
C PRO A 578 22.16 15.47 -19.25
N LYS A 579 23.23 15.03 -19.93
CA LYS A 579 23.58 15.55 -21.27
C LYS A 579 22.60 15.03 -22.34
N LYS A 580 22.20 13.77 -22.18
CA LYS A 580 21.29 13.02 -23.04
C LYS A 580 20.35 12.19 -22.16
N VAL A 581 19.18 11.88 -22.65
CA VAL A 581 18.22 10.95 -22.04
C VAL A 581 17.76 9.97 -23.11
N THR A 582 17.50 8.72 -22.72
CA THR A 582 16.90 7.72 -23.60
C THR A 582 15.40 7.68 -23.31
N ILE A 583 14.58 7.88 -24.33
CA ILE A 583 13.12 7.83 -24.24
C ILE A 583 12.67 6.89 -25.35
N LEU A 584 12.01 5.78 -25.00
CA LEU A 584 11.53 4.77 -25.94
C LEU A 584 12.62 4.30 -26.92
N GLY A 585 13.76 3.86 -26.36
CA GLY A 585 14.90 3.36 -27.15
C GLY A 585 15.70 4.40 -27.95
N LYS A 586 15.23 5.65 -28.05
CA LYS A 586 15.90 6.73 -28.82
C LYS A 586 16.60 7.75 -27.93
N THR A 587 17.72 8.29 -28.42
CA THR A 587 18.57 9.18 -27.63
C THR A 587 18.30 10.66 -27.93
N TYR A 588 17.95 11.42 -26.89
CA TYR A 588 17.66 12.85 -26.99
C TYR A 588 18.67 13.69 -26.22
N ARG A 589 19.20 14.76 -26.84
CA ARG A 589 20.05 15.72 -26.13
C ARG A 589 19.19 16.70 -25.31
N VAL A 590 19.58 16.95 -24.07
CA VAL A 590 18.90 17.94 -23.21
C VAL A 590 19.43 19.34 -23.53
N VAL A 591 18.59 20.19 -24.12
CA VAL A 591 18.99 21.51 -24.65
C VAL A 591 18.24 22.70 -24.02
N ARG A 592 17.24 22.43 -23.19
CA ARG A 592 16.44 23.47 -22.51
C ARG A 592 15.99 22.96 -21.13
N ILE A 593 15.76 23.90 -20.21
CA ILE A 593 14.99 23.65 -18.98
C ILE A 593 13.72 24.50 -19.04
N GLU A 594 12.56 23.90 -18.80
CA GLU A 594 11.27 24.57 -18.94
C GLU A 594 10.94 25.54 -17.80
N LYS A 595 9.87 26.30 -17.99
CA LYS A 595 9.31 27.19 -16.95
C LYS A 595 8.91 26.36 -15.74
N LYS A 596 9.16 26.87 -14.53
CA LYS A 596 8.75 26.24 -13.26
C LYS A 596 9.25 24.79 -13.03
N ALA A 597 10.30 24.33 -13.73
CA ALA A 597 10.75 22.93 -13.66
C ALA A 597 11.06 22.41 -12.24
N PHE A 598 11.59 23.25 -11.35
CA PHE A 598 11.80 22.95 -9.93
C PHE A 598 11.00 23.88 -9.01
N ALA A 599 9.93 24.49 -9.55
CA ALA A 599 9.12 25.38 -8.73
C ALA A 599 8.45 24.58 -7.61
N GLY A 600 8.58 25.07 -6.39
CA GLY A 600 8.03 24.44 -5.18
C GLY A 600 8.85 23.28 -4.61
N CYS A 601 9.99 22.91 -5.19
CA CYS A 601 10.85 21.84 -4.67
C CYS A 601 11.64 22.29 -3.42
N LYS A 602 10.95 22.55 -2.30
CA LYS A 602 11.48 23.20 -1.08
C LYS A 602 12.70 22.46 -0.49
N LYS A 603 12.76 21.13 -0.62
CA LYS A 603 13.84 20.26 -0.11
C LYS A 603 15.06 20.17 -1.06
N LEU A 604 14.97 20.71 -2.28
CA LEU A 604 16.00 20.54 -3.31
C LEU A 604 17.27 21.35 -3.00
N LYS A 605 18.31 20.65 -2.53
CA LYS A 605 19.61 21.22 -2.13
C LYS A 605 20.69 21.04 -3.19
N ASN A 606 20.62 20.01 -4.02
CA ASN A 606 21.71 19.67 -4.95
C ASN A 606 21.20 19.51 -6.39
N ILE A 607 21.59 20.41 -7.29
CA ILE A 607 21.23 20.34 -8.71
C ILE A 607 22.52 20.13 -9.51
N VAL A 608 22.63 19.05 -10.28
CA VAL A 608 23.81 18.77 -11.10
C VAL A 608 23.44 18.83 -12.58
N VAL A 609 24.00 19.80 -13.30
CA VAL A 609 23.77 19.95 -14.74
C VAL A 609 24.95 19.34 -15.49
N LYS A 610 24.74 18.21 -16.15
CA LYS A 610 25.77 17.55 -16.99
C LYS A 610 25.77 18.08 -18.43
N SER A 611 24.63 18.56 -18.92
CA SER A 611 24.54 19.10 -20.29
C SER A 611 25.42 20.36 -20.46
N LYS A 612 26.16 20.42 -21.57
CA LYS A 612 26.91 21.62 -21.99
C LYS A 612 26.12 22.49 -22.99
N THR A 613 24.98 21.99 -23.47
CA THR A 613 24.24 22.49 -24.62
C THR A 613 22.92 23.17 -24.27
N ILE A 614 22.61 23.39 -22.98
CA ILE A 614 21.38 24.09 -22.60
C ILE A 614 21.47 25.56 -23.05
N LYS A 615 20.54 25.97 -23.91
CA LYS A 615 20.49 27.32 -24.49
C LYS A 615 19.44 28.22 -23.86
N LYS A 616 18.38 27.65 -23.27
CA LYS A 616 17.26 28.40 -22.69
C LYS A 616 16.81 27.78 -21.35
N VAL A 617 16.45 28.65 -20.41
CA VAL A 617 15.91 28.27 -19.09
C VAL A 617 14.66 29.10 -18.82
N GLY A 618 13.55 28.41 -18.54
CA GLY A 618 12.25 29.02 -18.35
C GLY A 618 12.17 29.89 -17.08
N LYS A 619 11.22 30.83 -17.09
CA LYS A 619 10.97 31.73 -15.95
C LYS A 619 10.57 30.91 -14.71
N ALA A 620 10.98 31.37 -13.54
CA ALA A 620 10.66 30.76 -12.24
C ALA A 620 11.06 29.26 -12.10
N CYS A 621 11.97 28.77 -12.94
CA CYS A 621 12.46 27.40 -12.90
C CYS A 621 12.94 26.97 -11.50
N PHE A 622 13.56 27.87 -10.73
CA PHE A 622 14.09 27.59 -9.39
C PHE A 622 13.29 28.28 -8.28
N LYS A 623 12.05 28.71 -8.55
CA LYS A 623 11.24 29.43 -7.56
C LYS A 623 10.85 28.50 -6.41
N GLY A 624 11.31 28.81 -5.20
CA GLY A 624 10.96 28.03 -4.02
C GLY A 624 11.81 26.76 -3.79
N ILE A 625 12.98 26.64 -4.44
CA ILE A 625 13.98 25.64 -4.04
C ILE A 625 14.65 26.00 -2.71
N HIS A 626 15.38 25.05 -2.10
CA HIS A 626 16.05 25.27 -0.84
C HIS A 626 17.01 26.49 -0.89
N LYS A 627 16.97 27.35 0.14
CA LYS A 627 17.73 28.62 0.17
C LYS A 627 19.25 28.44 0.04
N LYS A 628 19.79 27.33 0.57
CA LYS A 628 21.22 26.95 0.49
C LYS A 628 21.53 25.98 -0.67
N ALA A 629 20.69 25.92 -1.70
CA ALA A 629 20.90 24.99 -2.80
C ALA A 629 22.23 25.27 -3.55
N VAL A 630 22.83 24.21 -4.08
CA VAL A 630 24.04 24.23 -4.89
C VAL A 630 23.71 23.69 -6.28
N ILE A 631 23.94 24.51 -7.29
CA ILE A 631 23.80 24.15 -8.71
C ILE A 631 25.21 23.94 -9.28
N LYS A 632 25.59 22.67 -9.44
CA LYS A 632 26.85 22.26 -10.07
C LYS A 632 26.69 22.24 -11.58
N VAL A 633 27.55 22.93 -12.32
CA VAL A 633 27.52 22.99 -13.79
C VAL A 633 28.87 22.60 -14.38
N PRO A 634 28.98 22.29 -15.69
CA PRO A 634 30.25 21.94 -16.29
C PRO A 634 31.21 23.14 -16.22
N LYS A 635 32.43 22.93 -15.69
CA LYS A 635 33.44 23.99 -15.47
C LYS A 635 33.64 24.90 -16.68
N ALA A 636 33.76 24.31 -17.87
CA ALA A 636 33.92 25.03 -19.15
C ALA A 636 32.72 25.93 -19.54
N ARG A 637 31.56 25.77 -18.90
CA ARG A 637 30.32 26.52 -19.17
C ARG A 637 29.84 27.32 -17.96
N LEU A 638 30.61 27.39 -16.87
CA LEU A 638 30.22 28.06 -15.63
C LEU A 638 29.78 29.52 -15.84
N LYS A 639 30.58 30.32 -16.58
CA LYS A 639 30.26 31.73 -16.87
C LYS A 639 28.93 31.87 -17.63
N ALA A 640 28.69 31.00 -18.61
CA ALA A 640 27.46 30.99 -19.39
C ALA A 640 26.25 30.58 -18.54
N TYR A 641 26.38 29.54 -17.72
CA TYR A 641 25.29 29.07 -16.86
C TYR A 641 24.95 30.03 -15.72
N LYS A 642 25.94 30.71 -15.13
CA LYS A 642 25.68 31.80 -14.17
C LYS A 642 24.80 32.89 -14.80
N LYS A 643 25.07 33.29 -16.05
CA LYS A 643 24.23 34.25 -16.79
C LYS A 643 22.84 33.67 -17.08
N LEU A 644 22.76 32.41 -17.53
CA LEU A 644 21.51 31.78 -17.95
C LEU A 644 20.55 31.50 -16.79
N PHE A 645 21.08 31.15 -15.61
CA PHE A 645 20.29 30.89 -14.41
C PHE A 645 19.99 32.16 -13.62
N LYS A 646 20.68 33.29 -13.84
CA LYS A 646 20.39 34.56 -13.15
C LYS A 646 18.91 34.94 -13.28
N GLY A 647 18.26 35.23 -12.16
CA GLY A 647 16.86 35.69 -12.13
C GLY A 647 15.82 34.62 -12.47
N LYS A 648 16.12 33.33 -12.31
CA LYS A 648 15.19 32.22 -12.60
C LYS A 648 14.39 31.73 -11.39
N GLY A 649 14.30 32.54 -10.34
CA GLY A 649 13.46 32.30 -9.16
C GLY A 649 14.21 31.81 -7.91
N GLN A 650 15.48 31.43 -8.05
CA GLN A 650 16.32 31.06 -6.91
C GLN A 650 16.66 32.26 -6.03
N LYS A 651 16.87 32.03 -4.72
CA LYS A 651 17.34 33.05 -3.78
C LYS A 651 18.81 33.43 -4.03
N LYS A 652 19.22 34.64 -3.61
CA LYS A 652 20.62 35.12 -3.76
C LYS A 652 21.66 34.22 -3.09
N THR A 653 21.25 33.45 -2.07
CA THR A 653 22.08 32.50 -1.32
C THR A 653 22.36 31.18 -2.05
N VAL A 654 21.69 30.91 -3.18
CA VAL A 654 21.92 29.71 -3.98
C VAL A 654 23.25 29.83 -4.73
N VAL A 655 24.11 28.83 -4.58
CA VAL A 655 25.46 28.82 -5.16
C VAL A 655 25.43 28.12 -6.51
N ILE A 656 25.95 28.78 -7.55
CA ILE A 656 26.18 28.17 -8.87
C ILE A 656 27.69 28.01 -9.06
N LYS A 657 28.17 26.76 -9.14
CA LYS A 657 29.60 26.45 -9.20
C LYS A 657 29.98 25.43 -10.25
#